data_AF-A0A6N3GLX4-F1
#
_entry.id   AF-A0A6N3GLX4-F1
#
_cell.length_a   1.000
_cell.length_b   1.000
_cell.length_c   1.000
_cell.angle_alpha   90.00
_cell.angle_beta   90.00
_cell.angle_gamma   90.00
#
_symmetry.space_group_name_H-M   'P 1'
#
loop_
_entity.id
_entity.type
_entity.pdbx_description
1 polymer ?
#
loop_
_entity_poly.entity_id
_entity_poly.type
_entity_poly.pdbx_seq_one_letter_code
_entity_poly.pdbx_strand_id
1 'polypeptide(L)'
;MTALLELKDIRRSYPSGDGAVEVLKGITLQIHAGEMVAIVGASGSGKSTLMNILGCLDKPTSGTYRVAGTDVATLDSDALARLRREHFGFIFQRYHLLSHLSAAQNVEVPAVYAGVDRKARLARARELLARLGLEERMEYPPSQLSGGQQQRVSIARALMNGGQVILADEPTGALDSHSGEEVMAILHQLRDRGHTVIIVTHDAEIAAQAERVIEIRDGELLTNPPAAQRATASTIKATGAETASWQQFAGRFREALLMAWRAMAANKMRTLLTMLGIIIGIASVVSIVVVGDAAKQLVLADIRAIGTNTIDIYPGKDFGDDDPQFQQALKYDDLLAIQKQPWVSSATPSVSQNLRLRRGNIDVAASANGVSGQYFNVYGMTFSEGNTFNDEQQKGRAQVVVLDSNTRRQLFPDKARVVGEVILVGNMPATVIGVAEEKQSMFGSSKILRVWLPYSTLSARVLGQSWLNSITVRVNEGYDSTLAEQQLERLMMLRHGKKDFFTWNMDGILKTAEKTTRTLQLFLTLVAVISLLVGGIGVMNIMLVSVTERTREIGIRMAVGARASDVLAQFLIEAVLVCLVGGALGVALSMAIAFTLQLFLPGWEIGFSPVALLTAFLCSTVTGVLFGWLPARSAARLDPVDALARE
;
A
#
# COMPACT_ATOMS: atom_id res chain seq x y z
N MET A 1 2.28 57.81 -18.16
CA MET A 1 2.40 56.35 -18.35
C MET A 1 2.48 55.73 -16.96
N THR A 2 1.73 54.67 -16.68
CA THR A 2 1.82 53.94 -15.41
C THR A 2 3.16 53.19 -15.34
N ALA A 3 3.87 53.28 -14.21
CA ALA A 3 5.10 52.52 -14.00
C ALA A 3 4.84 51.01 -14.03
N LEU A 4 5.82 50.23 -14.47
CA LEU A 4 5.72 48.77 -14.47
C LEU A 4 5.79 48.24 -13.04
N LEU A 5 6.74 48.75 -12.26
CA LEU A 5 6.87 48.47 -10.83
C LEU A 5 6.71 49.78 -10.06
N GLU A 6 5.78 49.80 -9.11
CA GLU A 6 5.49 50.96 -8.28
C GLU A 6 5.52 50.57 -6.79
N LEU A 7 6.51 51.09 -6.06
CA LEU A 7 6.70 50.92 -4.64
C LEU A 7 6.39 52.25 -3.95
N LYS A 8 5.51 52.22 -2.95
CA LYS A 8 5.15 53.39 -2.16
C LYS A 8 5.29 53.08 -0.67
N ASP A 9 6.18 53.82 0.00
CA ASP A 9 6.48 53.70 1.45
C ASP A 9 6.69 52.24 1.89
N ILE A 10 7.46 51.48 1.12
CA ILE A 10 7.71 50.06 1.38
C ILE A 10 8.64 49.91 2.59
N ARG A 11 8.15 49.19 3.60
CA ARG A 11 8.90 48.86 4.80
C ARG A 11 8.95 47.36 5.01
N ARG A 12 10.09 46.87 5.49
CA ARG A 12 10.27 45.45 5.81
C ARG A 12 11.01 45.32 7.13
N SER A 13 10.39 44.63 8.07
CA SER A 13 10.96 44.34 9.38
C SER A 13 11.02 42.84 9.60
N TYR A 14 12.17 42.36 10.07
CA TYR A 14 12.37 40.95 10.45
C TYR A 14 12.40 40.83 11.98
N PRO A 15 11.82 39.76 12.55
CA PRO A 15 11.92 39.50 13.98
C PRO A 15 13.38 39.18 14.35
N SER A 16 13.88 39.76 15.45
CA SER A 16 15.23 39.56 15.95
C SER A 16 15.25 39.65 17.47
N GLY A 17 15.39 38.50 18.15
CA GLY A 17 15.31 38.41 19.61
C GLY A 17 13.93 38.87 20.12
N ASP A 18 13.92 39.76 21.11
CA ASP A 18 12.71 40.34 21.70
C ASP A 18 12.13 41.54 20.89
N GLY A 19 12.74 41.90 19.76
CA GLY A 19 12.35 43.05 18.94
C GLY A 19 12.19 42.75 17.45
N ALA A 20 11.96 43.80 16.66
CA ALA A 20 11.96 43.75 15.20
C ALA A 20 13.02 44.70 14.65
N VAL A 21 13.83 44.22 13.71
CA VAL A 21 14.80 45.05 12.98
C VAL A 21 14.16 45.48 11.67
N GLU A 22 13.93 46.77 11.51
CA GLU A 22 13.46 47.36 10.25
C GLU A 22 14.64 47.46 9.27
N VAL A 23 14.61 46.62 8.24
CA VAL A 23 15.66 46.51 7.20
C VAL A 23 15.40 47.46 6.05
N LEU A 24 14.12 47.69 5.68
CA LEU A 24 13.73 48.72 4.71
C LEU A 24 12.83 49.75 5.40
N LYS A 25 13.16 51.03 5.27
CA LYS A 25 12.59 52.15 6.05
C LYS A 25 11.82 53.14 5.17
N GLY A 26 10.82 52.66 4.43
CA GLY A 26 9.90 53.53 3.68
C GLY A 26 10.37 53.86 2.26
N ILE A 27 10.70 52.83 1.49
CA ILE A 27 11.21 52.96 0.12
C ILE A 27 10.07 53.33 -0.84
N THR A 28 10.24 54.44 -1.55
CA THR A 28 9.35 54.85 -2.64
C THR A 28 10.13 54.87 -3.95
N LEU A 29 9.72 54.04 -4.90
CA LEU A 29 10.44 53.81 -6.15
C LEU A 29 9.47 53.49 -7.29
N GLN A 30 9.74 54.05 -8.47
CA GLN A 30 9.02 53.73 -9.71
C GLN A 30 10.02 53.30 -10.79
N ILE A 31 9.74 52.16 -11.44
CA ILE A 31 10.54 51.61 -12.54
C ILE A 31 9.61 51.40 -13.74
N HIS A 32 9.95 51.99 -14.88
CA HIS A 32 9.20 51.85 -16.12
C HIS A 32 9.68 50.64 -16.95
N ALA A 33 8.86 50.23 -17.90
CA ALA A 33 9.19 49.13 -18.80
C ALA A 33 10.40 49.48 -19.69
N GLY A 34 11.34 48.55 -19.88
CA GLY A 34 12.54 48.74 -20.70
C GLY A 34 13.67 49.53 -20.04
N GLU A 35 13.56 49.89 -18.76
CA GLU A 35 14.67 50.49 -18.00
C GLU A 35 15.74 49.45 -17.66
N MET A 36 17.00 49.88 -17.65
CA MET A 36 18.12 49.15 -17.03
C MET A 36 18.60 49.91 -15.79
N VAL A 37 18.28 49.35 -14.62
CA VAL A 37 18.49 49.96 -13.31
C VAL A 37 19.55 49.17 -12.55
N ALA A 38 20.51 49.86 -11.91
CA ALA A 38 21.41 49.26 -10.94
C ALA A 38 21.02 49.73 -9.53
N ILE A 39 20.83 48.79 -8.60
CA ILE A 39 20.65 49.05 -7.17
C ILE A 39 21.98 48.75 -6.48
N VAL A 40 22.62 49.79 -5.95
CA VAL A 40 23.94 49.73 -5.33
C VAL A 40 23.85 50.01 -3.85
N GLY A 41 24.58 49.26 -3.03
CA GLY A 41 24.66 49.52 -1.61
C GLY A 41 25.64 48.59 -0.90
N ALA A 42 26.08 49.00 0.29
CA ALA A 42 26.94 48.18 1.14
C ALA A 42 26.27 46.85 1.54
N SER A 43 27.06 45.87 1.96
CA SER A 43 26.50 44.63 2.54
C SER A 43 25.62 44.97 3.76
N GLY A 44 24.45 44.36 3.87
CA GLY A 44 23.49 44.65 4.95
C GLY A 44 22.63 45.91 4.75
N SER A 45 22.80 46.67 3.67
CA SER A 45 22.00 47.89 3.37
C SER A 45 20.51 47.66 3.10
N GLY A 46 20.09 46.40 2.95
CA GLY A 46 18.73 46.02 2.54
C GLY A 46 18.55 45.73 1.04
N LYS A 47 19.61 45.80 0.22
CA LYS A 47 19.54 45.60 -1.24
C LYS A 47 18.89 44.28 -1.67
N SER A 48 19.29 43.16 -1.07
CA SER A 48 18.73 41.84 -1.38
C SER A 48 17.30 41.69 -0.86
N THR A 49 16.96 42.32 0.27
CA THR A 49 15.59 42.37 0.77
C THR A 49 14.68 43.14 -0.20
N LEU A 50 15.15 44.28 -0.71
CA LEU A 50 14.42 45.05 -1.73
C LEU A 50 14.23 44.22 -3.01
N MET A 51 15.27 43.50 -3.46
CA MET A 51 15.19 42.59 -4.60
C MET A 51 14.15 41.49 -4.40
N ASN A 52 14.10 40.87 -3.22
CA ASN A 52 13.14 39.82 -2.90
C ASN A 52 11.70 40.34 -2.96
N ILE A 53 11.46 41.57 -2.50
CA ILE A 53 10.14 42.22 -2.62
C ILE A 53 9.83 42.52 -4.09
N LEU A 54 10.78 43.08 -4.84
CA LEU A 54 10.62 43.33 -6.28
C LEU A 54 10.30 42.05 -7.06
N GLY A 55 10.88 40.92 -6.67
CA GLY A 55 10.62 39.63 -7.28
C GLY A 55 9.34 38.94 -6.81
N CYS A 56 8.56 39.54 -5.91
CA CYS A 56 7.46 38.86 -5.24
C CYS A 56 7.89 37.54 -4.55
N LEU A 57 9.14 37.46 -4.10
CA LEU A 57 9.66 36.37 -3.25
C LEU A 57 9.34 36.62 -1.78
N ASP A 58 9.35 37.89 -1.37
CA ASP A 58 8.96 38.34 -0.03
C ASP A 58 7.77 39.32 -0.11
N LYS A 59 7.05 39.50 1.00
CA LYS A 59 6.02 40.52 1.16
C LYS A 59 6.53 41.66 2.05
N PRO A 60 6.21 42.93 1.71
CA PRO A 60 6.50 44.03 2.60
C PRO A 60 5.70 43.91 3.90
N THR A 61 6.25 44.42 5.00
CA THR A 61 5.54 44.50 6.29
C THR A 61 4.51 45.64 6.27
N SER A 62 4.81 46.73 5.56
CA SER A 62 3.86 47.81 5.27
C SER A 62 4.24 48.57 3.98
N GLY A 63 3.33 49.40 3.48
CA GLY A 63 3.44 50.09 2.19
C GLY A 63 2.63 49.41 1.09
N THR A 64 2.72 49.93 -0.13
CA THR A 64 1.98 49.40 -1.29
C THR A 64 2.94 49.10 -2.43
N TYR A 65 2.93 47.86 -2.92
CA TYR A 65 3.73 47.43 -4.06
C TYR A 65 2.83 46.94 -5.19
N ARG A 66 2.94 47.57 -6.36
CA ARG A 66 2.15 47.22 -7.55
C ARG A 66 3.05 46.75 -8.68
N VAL A 67 2.69 45.61 -9.27
CA VAL A 67 3.31 45.04 -10.47
C VAL A 67 2.31 45.14 -11.61
N ALA A 68 2.65 45.89 -12.66
CA ALA A 68 1.77 46.20 -13.79
C ALA A 68 0.37 46.68 -13.34
N GLY A 69 0.32 47.46 -12.26
CA GLY A 69 -0.92 47.98 -11.65
C GLY A 69 -1.61 47.03 -10.64
N THR A 70 -1.15 45.78 -10.50
CA THR A 70 -1.71 44.79 -9.56
C THR A 70 -1.02 44.88 -8.20
N ASP A 71 -1.78 45.10 -7.12
CA ASP A 71 -1.24 45.19 -5.76
C ASP A 71 -0.89 43.80 -5.17
N VAL A 72 0.38 43.61 -4.87
CA VAL A 72 0.98 42.37 -4.37
C VAL A 72 0.45 41.99 -2.99
N ALA A 73 0.01 42.95 -2.17
CA ALA A 73 -0.49 42.69 -0.83
C ALA A 73 -1.77 41.83 -0.83
N THR A 74 -2.60 41.96 -1.88
CA THR A 74 -3.88 41.26 -2.03
C THR A 74 -3.75 39.82 -2.55
N LEU A 75 -2.56 39.43 -3.00
CA LEU A 75 -2.34 38.16 -3.68
C LEU A 75 -1.96 37.03 -2.72
N ASP A 76 -2.50 35.84 -2.97
CA ASP A 76 -2.09 34.60 -2.32
C ASP A 76 -0.77 34.07 -2.92
N SER A 77 -0.22 33.00 -2.34
CA SER A 77 1.06 32.42 -2.77
C SER A 77 1.04 31.97 -4.23
N ASP A 78 -0.10 31.49 -4.72
CA ASP A 78 -0.25 30.94 -6.06
C ASP A 78 -0.37 32.04 -7.13
N ALA A 79 -1.03 33.15 -6.80
CA ALA A 79 -1.05 34.35 -7.61
C ALA A 79 0.32 35.04 -7.65
N LEU A 80 1.08 35.06 -6.56
CA LEU A 80 2.48 35.51 -6.58
C LEU A 80 3.35 34.61 -7.46
N ALA A 81 3.17 33.28 -7.37
CA ALA A 81 3.85 32.35 -8.27
C ALA A 81 3.46 32.59 -9.74
N ARG A 82 2.21 32.99 -10.02
CA ARG A 82 1.78 33.39 -11.36
C ARG A 82 2.52 34.65 -11.83
N LEU A 83 2.59 35.70 -11.01
CA LEU A 83 3.36 36.90 -11.35
C LEU A 83 4.82 36.56 -11.66
N ARG A 84 5.46 35.71 -10.83
CA ARG A 84 6.82 35.24 -11.07
C ARG A 84 6.96 34.51 -12.41
N ARG A 85 6.01 33.65 -12.78
CA ARG A 85 6.04 32.96 -14.08
C ARG A 85 5.86 33.89 -15.28
N GLU A 86 4.96 34.87 -15.18
CA GLU A 86 4.52 35.70 -16.32
C GLU A 86 5.41 36.93 -16.56
N HIS A 87 5.94 37.51 -15.48
CA HIS A 87 6.66 38.78 -15.53
C HIS A 87 8.15 38.64 -15.21
N PHE A 88 8.54 37.80 -14.25
CA PHE A 88 9.89 37.84 -13.68
C PHE A 88 10.80 36.72 -14.21
N GLY A 89 12.05 37.08 -14.46
CA GLY A 89 13.16 36.15 -14.67
C GLY A 89 14.27 36.44 -13.66
N PHE A 90 14.70 35.42 -12.92
CA PHE A 90 15.72 35.57 -11.87
C PHE A 90 17.08 35.05 -12.34
N ILE A 91 18.10 35.88 -12.15
CA ILE A 91 19.51 35.52 -12.27
C ILE A 91 20.13 35.71 -10.89
N PHE A 92 20.62 34.62 -10.31
CA PHE A 92 21.18 34.63 -8.96
C PHE A 92 22.70 34.58 -9.00
N GLN A 93 23.36 35.16 -7.99
CA GLN A 93 24.82 35.21 -7.87
C GLN A 93 25.47 33.82 -7.96
N ARG A 94 24.93 32.83 -7.23
CA ARG A 94 25.44 31.44 -7.22
C ARG A 94 24.79 30.55 -8.29
N TYR A 95 24.19 31.13 -9.34
CA TYR A 95 23.50 30.49 -10.48
C TYR A 95 22.26 29.65 -10.13
N HIS A 96 22.29 28.94 -9.01
CA HIS A 96 21.23 28.13 -8.43
C HIS A 96 20.58 27.19 -9.45
N LEU A 97 21.40 26.42 -10.16
CA LEU A 97 20.93 25.36 -11.06
C LEU A 97 20.65 24.08 -10.28
N LEU A 98 19.65 23.31 -10.72
CA LEU A 98 19.35 21.99 -10.19
C LEU A 98 20.39 21.01 -10.70
N SER A 99 21.22 20.49 -9.80
CA SER A 99 22.40 19.67 -10.09
C SER A 99 22.09 18.34 -10.79
N HIS A 100 20.89 17.80 -10.52
CA HIS A 100 20.41 16.54 -11.10
C HIS A 100 19.76 16.69 -12.49
N LEU A 101 19.68 17.91 -13.02
CA LEU A 101 19.12 18.22 -14.33
C LEU A 101 20.21 18.68 -15.30
N SER A 102 20.03 18.45 -16.61
CA SER A 102 20.92 19.03 -17.62
C SER A 102 20.71 20.55 -17.80
N ALA A 103 21.58 21.22 -18.56
CA ALA A 103 21.42 22.62 -18.93
C ALA A 103 20.04 22.89 -19.59
N ALA A 104 19.66 22.09 -20.60
CA ALA A 104 18.35 22.21 -21.25
C ALA A 104 17.19 22.02 -20.27
N GLN A 105 17.29 21.02 -19.38
CA GLN A 105 16.25 20.75 -18.39
C GLN A 105 16.13 21.85 -17.35
N ASN A 106 17.24 22.48 -16.94
CA ASN A 106 17.23 23.65 -16.06
C ASN A 106 16.51 24.84 -16.70
N VAL A 107 16.71 25.06 -18.00
CA VAL A 107 16.02 26.10 -18.77
C VAL A 107 14.53 25.80 -18.90
N GLU A 108 14.12 24.52 -18.99
CA GLU A 108 12.71 24.13 -19.11
C GLU A 108 11.86 24.35 -17.84
N VAL A 109 12.47 24.40 -16.65
CA VAL A 109 11.75 24.40 -15.36
C VAL A 109 10.65 25.47 -15.26
N PRO A 110 10.85 26.74 -15.63
CA PRO A 110 9.81 27.75 -15.56
C PRO A 110 8.61 27.44 -16.47
N ALA A 111 8.87 26.83 -17.64
CA ALA A 111 7.84 26.48 -18.62
C ALA A 111 7.04 25.23 -18.23
N VAL A 112 7.63 24.32 -17.45
CA VAL A 112 6.93 23.21 -16.80
C VAL A 112 5.80 23.75 -15.92
N TYR A 113 6.09 24.72 -15.04
CA TYR A 113 5.08 25.31 -14.16
C TYR A 113 4.09 26.23 -14.88
N ALA A 114 4.48 26.77 -16.04
CA ALA A 114 3.55 27.47 -16.93
C ALA A 114 2.62 26.52 -17.71
N GLY A 115 2.89 25.20 -17.71
CA GLY A 115 2.06 24.21 -18.40
C GLY A 115 2.30 24.14 -19.91
N VAL A 116 3.47 24.56 -20.38
CA VAL A 116 3.85 24.50 -21.81
C VAL A 116 4.18 23.05 -22.20
N ASP A 117 3.71 22.62 -23.37
CA ASP A 117 3.98 21.26 -23.88
C ASP A 117 5.48 20.96 -23.99
N ARG A 118 5.83 19.68 -23.77
CA ARG A 118 7.22 19.21 -23.73
C ARG A 118 8.01 19.49 -25.00
N LYS A 119 7.39 19.29 -26.16
CA LYS A 119 8.08 19.49 -27.44
C LYS A 119 8.37 20.97 -27.67
N ALA A 120 7.40 21.83 -27.35
CA ALA A 120 7.52 23.29 -27.50
C ALA A 120 8.57 23.88 -26.55
N ARG A 121 8.54 23.50 -25.26
CA ARG A 121 9.52 24.01 -24.29
C ARG A 121 10.94 23.53 -24.58
N LEU A 122 11.11 22.28 -25.03
CA LEU A 122 12.43 21.75 -25.37
C LEU A 122 13.02 22.44 -26.61
N ALA A 123 12.20 22.71 -27.63
CA ALA A 123 12.62 23.51 -28.79
C ALA A 123 13.06 24.92 -28.38
N ARG A 124 12.28 25.60 -27.53
CA ARG A 124 12.62 26.93 -27.03
C ARG A 124 13.86 26.94 -26.14
N ALA A 125 14.02 25.94 -25.26
CA ALA A 125 15.22 25.82 -24.42
C ALA A 125 16.48 25.65 -25.28
N ARG A 126 16.41 24.85 -26.35
CA ARG A 126 17.51 24.69 -27.32
C ARG A 126 17.83 26.00 -28.02
N GLU A 127 16.81 26.72 -28.50
CA GLU A 127 17.01 28.02 -29.15
C GLU A 127 17.68 29.04 -28.21
N LEU A 128 17.22 29.14 -26.96
CA LEU A 128 17.80 30.04 -25.96
C LEU A 128 19.25 29.66 -25.63
N LEU A 129 19.54 28.37 -25.46
CA LEU A 129 20.90 27.91 -25.19
C LEU A 129 21.83 28.12 -26.39
N ALA A 130 21.36 27.88 -27.62
CA ALA A 130 22.14 28.13 -28.83
C ALA A 130 22.48 29.62 -29.00
N ARG A 131 21.51 30.52 -28.75
CA ARG A 131 21.74 31.98 -28.76
C ARG A 131 22.78 32.43 -27.73
N LEU A 132 22.95 31.69 -26.64
CA LEU A 132 23.96 31.96 -25.61
C LEU A 132 25.25 31.16 -25.80
N GLY A 133 25.45 30.50 -26.95
CA GLY A 133 26.68 29.76 -27.27
C GLY A 133 26.82 28.43 -26.52
N LEU A 134 25.73 27.83 -26.05
CA LEU A 134 25.71 26.58 -25.28
C LEU A 134 25.15 25.38 -26.05
N GLU A 135 25.19 25.41 -27.39
CA GLU A 135 24.59 24.39 -28.23
C GLU A 135 25.18 22.98 -27.99
N GLU A 136 26.50 22.88 -27.87
CA GLU A 136 27.19 21.61 -27.61
C GLU A 136 27.14 21.15 -26.14
N ARG A 137 26.53 21.95 -25.26
CA ARG A 137 26.56 21.75 -23.79
C ARG A 137 25.16 21.56 -23.20
N MET A 138 24.13 21.41 -24.04
CA MET A 138 22.73 21.33 -23.61
C MET A 138 22.40 20.13 -22.71
N GLU A 139 23.10 19.01 -22.90
CA GLU A 139 22.87 17.78 -22.14
C GLU A 139 23.74 17.67 -20.89
N TYR A 140 24.67 18.61 -20.69
CA TYR A 140 25.61 18.54 -19.57
C TYR A 140 24.91 18.92 -18.26
N PRO A 141 25.13 18.19 -17.16
CA PRO A 141 24.74 18.64 -15.83
C PRO A 141 25.58 19.86 -15.40
N PRO A 142 25.10 20.69 -14.46
CA PRO A 142 25.79 21.89 -13.99
C PRO A 142 27.24 21.65 -13.55
N SER A 143 27.53 20.48 -12.96
CA SER A 143 28.88 20.11 -12.52
C SER A 143 29.90 19.99 -13.66
N GLN A 144 29.45 19.89 -14.92
CA GLN A 144 30.29 19.82 -16.11
C GLN A 144 30.39 21.15 -16.87
N LEU A 145 29.80 22.23 -16.34
CA LEU A 145 29.79 23.56 -16.94
C LEU A 145 30.69 24.52 -16.15
N SER A 146 31.40 25.41 -16.85
CA SER A 146 32.13 26.50 -16.19
C SER A 146 31.18 27.51 -15.53
N GLY A 147 31.67 28.35 -14.61
CA GLY A 147 30.84 29.37 -13.95
C GLY A 147 30.11 30.28 -14.94
N GLY A 148 30.82 30.79 -15.95
CA GLY A 148 30.22 31.61 -17.02
C GLY A 148 29.18 30.86 -17.86
N GLN A 149 29.40 29.57 -18.11
CA GLN A 149 28.41 28.73 -18.79
C GLN A 149 27.17 28.51 -17.92
N GLN A 150 27.34 28.23 -16.62
CA GLN A 150 26.23 28.10 -15.68
C GLN A 150 25.42 29.39 -15.57
N GLN A 151 26.08 30.55 -15.58
CA GLN A 151 25.39 31.84 -15.56
C GLN A 151 24.56 32.04 -16.84
N ARG A 152 25.12 31.69 -18.00
CA ARG A 152 24.35 31.71 -19.26
C ARG A 152 23.16 30.76 -19.25
N VAL A 153 23.26 29.58 -18.62
CA VAL A 153 22.10 28.70 -18.40
C VAL A 153 21.04 29.39 -17.52
N SER A 154 21.46 30.10 -16.46
CA SER A 154 20.56 30.87 -15.59
C SER A 154 19.85 32.00 -16.36
N ILE A 155 20.57 32.69 -17.26
CA ILE A 155 19.99 33.71 -18.16
C ILE A 155 18.96 33.07 -19.11
N ALA A 156 19.30 31.95 -19.77
CA ALA A 156 18.33 31.23 -20.61
C ALA A 156 17.08 30.82 -19.83
N ARG A 157 17.24 30.36 -18.59
CA ARG A 157 16.12 30.02 -17.69
C ARG A 157 15.26 31.25 -17.38
N ALA A 158 15.86 32.40 -17.07
CA ALA A 158 15.13 33.65 -16.83
C ALA A 158 14.30 34.11 -18.05
N LEU A 159 14.77 33.79 -19.27
CA LEU A 159 14.10 34.13 -20.53
C LEU A 159 13.06 33.11 -20.99
N MET A 160 12.97 31.95 -20.33
CA MET A 160 12.14 30.84 -20.78
C MET A 160 10.66 31.22 -20.89
N ASN A 161 10.13 31.98 -19.92
CA ASN A 161 8.75 32.45 -19.95
C ASN A 161 8.60 33.86 -20.55
N GLY A 162 9.69 34.43 -21.09
CA GLY A 162 9.70 35.75 -21.72
C GLY A 162 10.38 36.82 -20.88
N GLY A 163 10.40 36.72 -19.56
CA GLY A 163 11.22 37.56 -18.67
C GLY A 163 11.02 39.07 -18.87
N GLN A 164 9.80 39.58 -18.74
CA GLN A 164 9.50 41.02 -18.90
C GLN A 164 10.36 41.89 -17.96
N VAL A 165 10.58 41.41 -16.74
CA VAL A 165 11.49 41.97 -15.74
C VAL A 165 12.56 40.93 -15.42
N ILE A 166 13.82 41.27 -15.60
CA ILE A 166 14.97 40.45 -15.25
C ILE A 166 15.58 41.02 -13.99
N LEU A 167 15.56 40.24 -12.91
CA LEU A 167 16.20 40.56 -11.64
C LEU A 167 17.53 39.81 -11.57
N ALA A 168 18.63 40.55 -11.52
CA ALA A 168 19.99 40.01 -11.53
C ALA A 168 20.72 40.37 -10.24
N ASP A 169 20.89 39.39 -9.35
CA ASP A 169 21.67 39.54 -8.11
C ASP A 169 23.13 39.22 -8.37
N GLU A 170 24.01 40.24 -8.29
CA GLU A 170 25.45 40.14 -8.51
C GLU A 170 25.82 39.28 -9.75
N PRO A 171 25.31 39.62 -10.95
CA PRO A 171 25.39 38.73 -12.11
C PRO A 171 26.81 38.40 -12.57
N THR A 172 27.79 39.23 -12.20
CA THR A 172 29.22 39.08 -12.53
C THR A 172 30.08 38.67 -11.34
N GLY A 173 29.56 38.67 -10.11
CA GLY A 173 30.36 38.53 -8.89
C GLY A 173 31.01 37.15 -8.67
N ALA A 174 30.65 36.14 -9.46
CA ALA A 174 31.21 34.79 -9.40
C ALA A 174 31.97 34.41 -10.69
N LEU A 175 32.29 35.39 -11.53
CA LEU A 175 32.87 35.22 -12.87
C LEU A 175 34.23 35.92 -12.99
N ASP A 176 35.05 35.44 -13.92
CA ASP A 176 36.21 36.19 -14.41
C ASP A 176 35.77 37.40 -15.25
N SER A 177 36.67 38.36 -15.48
CA SER A 177 36.36 39.61 -16.18
C SER A 177 35.81 39.40 -17.59
N HIS A 178 36.37 38.47 -18.36
CA HIS A 178 35.92 38.19 -19.73
C HIS A 178 34.50 37.60 -19.73
N SER A 179 34.26 36.59 -18.88
CA SER A 179 32.91 36.04 -18.70
C SER A 179 31.91 37.07 -18.17
N GLY A 180 32.35 37.99 -17.30
CA GLY A 180 31.55 39.09 -16.77
C GLY A 180 31.11 40.09 -17.84
N GLU A 181 32.04 40.51 -18.71
CA GLU A 181 31.74 41.36 -19.86
C GLU A 181 30.74 40.71 -20.83
N GLU A 182 30.90 39.41 -21.12
CA GLU A 182 29.94 38.67 -21.95
C GLU A 182 28.52 38.70 -21.35
N VAL A 183 28.41 38.47 -20.04
CA VAL A 183 27.12 38.49 -19.33
C VAL A 183 26.48 39.88 -19.37
N MET A 184 27.27 40.94 -19.14
CA MET A 184 26.78 42.31 -19.22
C MET A 184 26.35 42.69 -20.64
N ALA A 185 27.10 42.28 -21.66
CA ALA A 185 26.71 42.46 -23.06
C ALA A 185 25.36 41.79 -23.37
N ILE A 186 25.11 40.60 -22.84
CA ILE A 186 23.82 39.92 -22.98
C ILE A 186 22.70 40.72 -22.30
N LEU A 187 22.90 41.22 -21.07
CA LEU A 187 21.90 42.03 -20.37
C LEU A 187 21.58 43.33 -21.11
N HIS A 188 22.58 43.99 -21.72
CA HIS A 188 22.35 45.14 -22.59
C HIS A 188 21.49 44.79 -23.81
N GLN A 189 21.79 43.69 -24.50
CA GLN A 189 21.00 43.22 -25.64
C GLN A 189 19.55 42.87 -25.26
N LEU A 190 19.33 42.35 -24.06
CA LEU A 190 17.99 42.10 -23.54
C LEU A 190 17.25 43.41 -23.26
N ARG A 191 17.91 44.38 -22.62
CA ARG A 191 17.35 45.73 -22.49
C ARG A 191 16.99 46.34 -23.84
N ASP A 192 17.85 46.20 -24.86
CA ASP A 192 17.62 46.76 -26.20
C ASP A 192 16.41 46.11 -26.89
N ARG A 193 16.06 44.88 -26.50
CA ARG A 193 14.84 44.18 -26.93
C ARG A 193 13.59 44.54 -26.13
N GLY A 194 13.68 45.48 -25.18
CA GLY A 194 12.55 45.97 -24.39
C GLY A 194 12.32 45.25 -23.07
N HIS A 195 13.24 44.39 -22.62
CA HIS A 195 13.18 43.81 -21.28
C HIS A 195 13.55 44.89 -20.23
N THR A 196 12.86 44.92 -19.10
CA THR A 196 13.31 45.69 -17.93
C THR A 196 14.38 44.88 -17.21
N VAL A 197 15.55 45.46 -16.97
CA VAL A 197 16.67 44.77 -16.29
C VAL A 197 16.98 45.52 -15.01
N ILE A 198 16.97 44.83 -13.87
CA ILE A 198 17.33 45.38 -12.58
C ILE A 198 18.51 44.56 -12.05
N ILE A 199 19.66 45.20 -11.95
CA ILE A 199 20.90 44.62 -11.44
C ILE A 199 21.05 45.07 -9.98
N VAL A 200 21.32 44.14 -9.09
CA VAL A 200 21.72 44.42 -7.71
C VAL A 200 23.20 44.12 -7.62
N THR A 201 24.01 45.12 -7.28
CA THR A 201 25.46 44.91 -7.17
C THR A 201 26.09 45.83 -6.13
N HIS A 202 27.23 45.42 -5.57
CA HIS A 202 28.10 46.30 -4.80
C HIS A 202 29.25 46.89 -5.62
N ASP A 203 29.40 46.47 -6.88
CA ASP A 203 30.45 46.92 -7.79
C ASP A 203 30.03 48.18 -8.55
N ALA A 204 30.79 49.26 -8.35
CA ALA A 204 30.54 50.54 -8.99
C ALA A 204 30.78 50.50 -10.51
N GLU A 205 31.71 49.67 -11.00
CA GLU A 205 32.01 49.55 -12.43
C GLU A 205 30.86 48.87 -13.18
N ILE A 206 30.26 47.85 -12.57
CA ILE A 206 29.07 47.18 -13.10
C ILE A 206 27.85 48.10 -13.04
N ALA A 207 27.68 48.82 -11.93
CA ALA A 207 26.59 49.76 -11.77
C ALA A 207 26.64 50.91 -12.80
N ALA A 208 27.83 51.40 -13.13
CA ALA A 208 28.03 52.47 -14.11
C ALA A 208 27.59 52.09 -15.54
N GLN A 209 27.44 50.79 -15.83
CA GLN A 209 26.91 50.32 -17.11
C GLN A 209 25.37 50.46 -17.20
N ALA A 210 24.67 50.59 -16.07
CA ALA A 210 23.23 50.83 -16.04
C ALA A 210 22.87 52.29 -16.33
N GLU A 211 21.67 52.52 -16.85
CA GLU A 211 21.21 53.87 -17.23
C GLU A 211 20.76 54.69 -16.02
N ARG A 212 20.38 53.99 -14.95
CA ARG A 212 19.88 54.58 -13.72
C ARG A 212 20.48 53.83 -12.55
N VAL A 213 21.32 54.52 -11.79
CA VAL A 213 21.95 53.97 -10.58
C VAL A 213 21.20 54.49 -9.36
N ILE A 214 20.68 53.58 -8.56
CA ILE A 214 19.94 53.84 -7.32
C ILE A 214 20.82 53.37 -6.16
N GLU A 215 21.13 54.26 -5.23
CA GLU A 215 21.94 53.91 -4.07
C GLU A 215 21.04 53.69 -2.84
N ILE A 216 21.22 52.55 -2.18
CA ILE A 216 20.56 52.20 -0.92
C ILE A 216 21.58 52.15 0.21
N ARG A 217 21.24 52.80 1.33
CA ARG A 217 22.06 52.83 2.54
C ARG A 217 21.17 52.74 3.77
N ASP A 218 21.52 51.84 4.69
CA ASP A 218 20.83 51.66 5.97
C ASP A 218 19.30 51.52 5.87
N GLY A 219 18.80 50.91 4.79
CA GLY A 219 17.38 50.69 4.51
C GLY A 219 16.64 51.83 3.80
N GLU A 220 17.33 52.91 3.41
CA GLU A 220 16.78 54.10 2.76
C GLU A 220 17.43 54.35 1.40
N LEU A 221 16.70 55.02 0.50
CA LEU A 221 17.24 55.44 -0.80
C LEU A 221 18.02 56.74 -0.64
N LEU A 222 19.33 56.72 -0.89
CA LEU A 222 20.19 57.89 -0.82
C LEU A 222 20.14 58.69 -2.12
N THR A 223 20.27 57.99 -3.25
CA THR A 223 20.18 58.58 -4.59
C THR A 223 19.20 57.80 -5.45
N ASN A 224 18.32 58.53 -6.13
CA ASN A 224 17.36 57.99 -7.08
C ASN A 224 17.19 59.00 -8.23
N PRO A 225 18.11 59.02 -9.20
CA PRO A 225 18.02 59.94 -10.33
C PRO A 225 16.74 59.66 -11.13
N PRO A 226 16.14 60.69 -11.75
CA PRO A 226 14.93 60.53 -12.53
C PRO A 226 15.13 59.54 -13.68
N ALA A 227 14.09 58.78 -14.01
CA ALA A 227 14.13 57.86 -15.14
C ALA A 227 14.44 58.61 -16.44
N ALA A 228 15.38 58.10 -17.22
CA ALA A 228 15.68 58.65 -18.53
C ALA A 228 14.44 58.55 -19.44
N GLN A 229 13.99 59.67 -20.01
CA GLN A 229 12.86 59.68 -20.94
C GLN A 229 13.27 59.03 -22.26
N ARG A 230 12.91 57.76 -22.46
CA ARG A 230 13.01 57.08 -23.76
C ARG A 230 11.70 57.17 -24.53
N ALA A 231 11.81 57.48 -25.82
CA ALA A 231 10.71 57.40 -26.76
C ALA A 231 10.36 55.92 -27.02
N THR A 232 9.17 55.51 -26.58
CA THR A 232 8.42 54.29 -26.98
C THR A 232 9.28 53.06 -27.28
N ALA A 233 9.79 52.41 -26.23
CA ALA A 233 10.28 51.03 -26.35
C ALA A 233 9.11 50.07 -26.62
N SER A 234 9.31 49.08 -27.49
CA SER A 234 8.35 47.98 -27.68
C SER A 234 8.22 47.22 -26.35
N THR A 235 7.06 47.33 -25.72
CA THR A 235 6.81 46.70 -24.43
C THR A 235 6.59 45.22 -24.65
N ILE A 236 7.45 44.39 -24.06
CA ILE A 236 7.23 42.95 -24.01
C ILE A 236 5.94 42.72 -23.21
N LYS A 237 4.92 42.13 -23.85
CA LYS A 237 3.71 41.72 -23.15
C LYS A 237 4.02 40.49 -22.30
N ALA A 238 3.47 40.48 -21.09
CA ALA A 238 3.47 39.28 -20.25
C ALA A 238 2.83 38.12 -20.99
N THR A 239 3.41 36.93 -20.85
CA THR A 239 2.89 35.69 -21.44
C THR A 239 1.70 35.21 -20.62
N GLY A 240 0.48 35.56 -21.04
CA GLY A 240 -0.73 35.01 -20.43
C GLY A 240 -0.92 33.54 -20.83
N ALA A 241 -0.89 32.62 -19.86
CA ALA A 241 -1.26 31.24 -20.09
C ALA A 241 -2.78 31.05 -19.84
N GLU A 242 -3.53 30.68 -20.88
CA GLU A 242 -4.97 30.41 -20.80
C GLU A 242 -5.31 29.06 -20.13
N THR A 243 -6.44 29.11 -19.41
CA THR A 243 -7.30 28.11 -18.76
C THR A 243 -6.79 26.69 -18.45
N ALA A 244 -7.08 26.27 -17.21
CA ALA A 244 -6.86 24.92 -16.70
C ALA A 244 -7.70 23.88 -17.46
N SER A 245 -7.04 23.13 -18.36
CA SER A 245 -7.59 21.93 -19.01
C SER A 245 -7.21 20.67 -18.22
N TRP A 246 -8.06 19.65 -18.24
CA TRP A 246 -7.76 18.30 -17.71
C TRP A 246 -6.46 17.72 -18.30
N GLN A 247 -6.11 18.07 -19.54
CA GLN A 247 -4.85 17.67 -20.18
C GLN A 247 -3.62 18.30 -19.50
N GLN A 248 -3.72 19.54 -19.01
CA GLN A 248 -2.64 20.17 -18.24
C GLN A 248 -2.48 19.50 -16.87
N PHE A 249 -3.56 19.08 -16.23
CA PHE A 249 -3.49 18.35 -14.96
C PHE A 249 -2.81 16.99 -15.14
N ALA A 250 -3.19 16.22 -16.16
CA ALA A 250 -2.55 14.94 -16.49
C ALA A 250 -1.07 15.12 -16.88
N GLY A 251 -0.74 16.17 -17.65
CA GLY A 251 0.63 16.53 -17.99
C GLY A 251 1.49 16.83 -16.76
N ARG A 252 0.98 17.67 -15.84
CA ARG A 252 1.66 18.00 -14.57
C ARG A 252 1.89 16.76 -13.71
N PHE A 253 0.89 15.89 -13.59
CA PHE A 253 1.03 14.64 -12.84
C PHE A 253 2.12 13.74 -13.45
N ARG A 254 2.14 13.58 -14.78
CA ARG A 254 3.18 12.81 -15.48
C ARG A 254 4.57 13.39 -15.26
N GLU A 255 4.70 14.71 -15.23
CA GLU A 255 5.97 15.38 -14.95
C GLU A 255 6.42 15.20 -13.50
N ALA A 256 5.52 15.37 -12.54
CA ALA A 256 5.80 15.10 -11.14
C ALA A 256 6.23 13.64 -10.91
N LEU A 257 5.59 12.68 -11.60
CA LEU A 257 5.98 11.27 -11.57
C LEU A 257 7.39 11.04 -12.14
N LEU A 258 7.72 11.67 -13.27
CA LEU A 258 9.06 11.59 -13.86
C LEU A 258 10.13 12.22 -12.95
N MET A 259 9.80 13.33 -12.30
CA MET A 259 10.68 13.98 -11.32
C MET A 259 10.89 13.08 -10.10
N ALA A 260 9.83 12.50 -9.56
CA ALA A 260 9.90 11.55 -8.45
C ALA A 260 10.75 10.32 -8.79
N TRP A 261 10.57 9.74 -9.99
CA TRP A 261 11.37 8.61 -10.45
C TRP A 261 12.87 8.93 -10.52
N ARG A 262 13.22 10.09 -11.08
CA ARG A 262 14.63 10.54 -11.15
C ARG A 262 15.20 10.80 -9.77
N ALA A 263 14.42 11.41 -8.88
CA ALA A 263 14.81 11.66 -7.50
C ALA A 263 15.12 10.35 -6.74
N MET A 264 14.28 9.32 -6.91
CA MET A 264 14.52 7.99 -6.36
C MET A 264 15.77 7.32 -6.96
N ALA A 265 15.97 7.46 -8.27
CA ALA A 265 17.11 6.88 -8.98
C ALA A 265 18.45 7.53 -8.60
N ALA A 266 18.45 8.81 -8.25
CA ALA A 266 19.62 9.52 -7.74
C ALA A 266 20.04 9.02 -6.35
N ASN A 267 19.08 8.73 -5.47
CA ASN A 267 19.32 8.35 -4.07
C ASN A 267 19.05 6.86 -3.79
N LYS A 268 19.67 5.95 -4.56
CA LYS A 268 19.38 4.50 -4.54
C LYS A 268 19.39 3.86 -3.14
N MET A 269 20.40 4.13 -2.32
CA MET A 269 20.52 3.53 -0.97
C MET A 269 19.35 3.94 -0.06
N ARG A 270 18.99 5.23 -0.09
CA ARG A 270 17.87 5.77 0.68
C ARG A 270 16.54 5.19 0.22
N THR A 271 16.32 5.16 -1.09
CA THR A 271 15.12 4.56 -1.69
C THR A 271 15.03 3.07 -1.34
N LEU A 272 16.15 2.34 -1.34
CA LEU A 272 16.18 0.93 -0.95
C LEU A 272 15.80 0.73 0.53
N LEU A 273 16.41 1.50 1.44
CA LEU A 273 16.16 1.39 2.88
C LEU A 273 14.72 1.78 3.26
N THR A 274 14.15 2.80 2.61
CA THR A 274 12.72 3.17 2.79
C THR A 274 11.79 2.08 2.29
N MET A 275 12.05 1.57 1.08
CA MET A 275 11.23 0.50 0.50
C MET A 275 11.31 -0.77 1.33
N LEU A 276 12.45 -1.10 1.94
CA LEU A 276 12.64 -2.33 2.72
C LEU A 276 11.63 -2.47 3.86
N GLY A 277 11.37 -1.40 4.61
CA GLY A 277 10.37 -1.42 5.68
C GLY A 277 8.96 -1.71 5.17
N ILE A 278 8.59 -1.14 4.02
CA ILE A 278 7.30 -1.34 3.35
C ILE A 278 7.21 -2.76 2.75
N ILE A 279 8.28 -3.24 2.11
CA ILE A 279 8.40 -4.58 1.54
C ILE A 279 8.18 -5.63 2.63
N ILE A 280 8.90 -5.52 3.75
CA ILE A 280 8.78 -6.45 4.87
C ILE A 280 7.36 -6.39 5.46
N GLY A 281 6.85 -5.18 5.73
CA GLY A 281 5.51 -5.01 6.30
C GLY A 281 4.42 -5.66 5.43
N ILE A 282 4.42 -5.40 4.12
CA ILE A 282 3.43 -5.94 3.19
C ILE A 282 3.64 -7.44 2.96
N ALA A 283 4.88 -7.90 2.85
CA ALA A 283 5.18 -9.33 2.73
C ALA A 283 4.68 -10.10 3.95
N SER A 284 4.85 -9.56 5.16
CA SER A 284 4.34 -10.16 6.40
C SER A 284 2.80 -10.19 6.43
N VAL A 285 2.13 -9.08 6.08
CA VAL A 285 0.65 -9.01 6.03
C VAL A 285 0.09 -10.02 5.03
N VAL A 286 0.59 -10.04 3.80
CA VAL A 286 0.05 -10.94 2.77
C VAL A 286 0.35 -12.39 3.11
N SER A 287 1.57 -12.70 3.56
CA SER A 287 1.95 -14.07 3.89
C SER A 287 1.13 -14.61 5.06
N ILE A 288 0.87 -13.81 6.10
CA ILE A 288 0.14 -14.28 7.27
C ILE A 288 -1.35 -14.52 6.99
N VAL A 289 -1.95 -13.69 6.13
CA VAL A 289 -3.33 -13.88 5.67
C VAL A 289 -3.43 -15.12 4.81
N VAL A 290 -2.52 -15.30 3.86
CA VAL A 290 -2.52 -16.43 2.91
C VAL A 290 -2.22 -17.75 3.63
N VAL A 291 -1.19 -17.80 4.48
CA VAL A 291 -0.86 -18.99 5.29
C VAL A 291 -1.95 -19.27 6.32
N GLY A 292 -2.51 -18.23 6.95
CA GLY A 292 -3.60 -18.36 7.92
C GLY A 292 -4.89 -18.87 7.29
N ASP A 293 -5.19 -18.49 6.04
CA ASP A 293 -6.35 -19.02 5.31
C ASP A 293 -6.13 -20.46 4.86
N ALA A 294 -4.94 -20.79 4.34
CA ALA A 294 -4.58 -22.17 4.01
C ALA A 294 -4.67 -23.10 5.24
N ALA A 295 -4.12 -22.68 6.38
CA ALA A 295 -4.21 -23.42 7.64
C ALA A 295 -5.66 -23.60 8.10
N LYS A 296 -6.49 -22.55 7.98
CA LYS A 296 -7.91 -22.60 8.30
C LYS A 296 -8.64 -23.61 7.40
N GLN A 297 -8.42 -23.55 6.09
CA GLN A 297 -9.04 -24.47 5.13
C GLN A 297 -8.65 -25.92 5.41
N LEU A 298 -7.38 -26.17 5.72
CA LEU A 298 -6.89 -27.50 6.08
C LEU A 298 -7.57 -28.04 7.35
N VAL A 299 -7.60 -27.25 8.43
CA VAL A 299 -8.29 -27.65 9.67
C VAL A 299 -9.78 -27.86 9.46
N LEU A 300 -10.45 -26.99 8.68
CA LEU A 300 -11.87 -27.13 8.39
C LEU A 300 -12.16 -28.33 7.48
N ALA A 301 -11.30 -28.64 6.51
CA ALA A 301 -11.43 -29.82 5.66
C ALA A 301 -11.31 -31.10 6.49
N ASP A 302 -10.35 -31.16 7.41
CA ASP A 302 -10.18 -32.28 8.34
C ASP A 302 -11.41 -32.45 9.25
N ILE A 303 -11.94 -31.36 9.83
CA ILE A 303 -13.15 -31.43 10.65
C ILE A 303 -14.36 -31.85 9.81
N ARG A 304 -14.51 -31.32 8.58
CA ARG A 304 -15.58 -31.70 7.64
C ARG A 304 -15.51 -33.17 7.25
N ALA A 305 -14.31 -33.73 7.14
CA ALA A 305 -14.10 -35.13 6.79
C ALA A 305 -14.62 -36.11 7.86
N ILE A 306 -14.78 -35.67 9.11
CA ILE A 306 -15.34 -36.47 10.20
C ILE A 306 -16.89 -36.57 10.10
N GLY A 307 -17.53 -35.73 9.27
CA GLY A 307 -18.98 -35.65 9.10
C GLY A 307 -19.53 -34.44 9.85
N THR A 308 -19.86 -33.36 9.13
CA THR A 308 -20.09 -32.04 9.77
C THR A 308 -21.52 -31.76 10.21
N ASN A 309 -22.50 -32.57 9.81
CA ASN A 309 -23.89 -32.37 10.21
C ASN A 309 -24.43 -33.59 10.98
N THR A 310 -23.59 -34.22 11.79
CA THR A 310 -23.99 -35.39 12.59
C THR A 310 -24.26 -35.03 14.03
N ILE A 311 -25.39 -35.52 14.55
CA ILE A 311 -25.76 -35.48 15.96
C ILE A 311 -25.73 -36.93 16.45
N ASP A 312 -24.84 -37.22 17.39
CA ASP A 312 -24.77 -38.54 18.02
C ASP A 312 -25.65 -38.54 19.27
N ILE A 313 -26.46 -39.59 19.42
CA ILE A 313 -27.32 -39.81 20.59
C ILE A 313 -26.73 -40.96 21.39
N TYR A 314 -26.48 -40.74 22.67
CA TYR A 314 -25.97 -41.72 23.60
C TYR A 314 -26.96 -41.96 24.75
N PRO A 315 -27.01 -43.18 25.31
CA PRO A 315 -27.77 -43.46 26.53
C PRO A 315 -27.12 -42.80 27.76
N GLY A 316 -27.92 -42.55 28.80
CA GLY A 316 -27.44 -41.97 30.06
C GLY A 316 -27.52 -40.45 30.09
N LYS A 317 -26.92 -39.85 31.12
CA LYS A 317 -26.82 -38.38 31.27
C LYS A 317 -25.55 -37.80 30.68
N ASP A 318 -24.45 -38.53 30.75
CA ASP A 318 -23.14 -38.19 30.21
C ASP A 318 -22.32 -39.46 29.93
N PHE A 319 -21.08 -39.31 29.48
CA PHE A 319 -20.18 -40.44 29.19
C PHE A 319 -19.72 -41.22 30.43
N GLY A 320 -19.98 -40.71 31.65
CA GLY A 320 -19.58 -41.35 32.91
C GLY A 320 -20.73 -42.05 33.64
N ASP A 321 -21.92 -42.09 33.04
CA ASP A 321 -23.11 -42.67 33.65
C ASP A 321 -23.13 -44.21 33.47
N ASP A 322 -22.89 -44.92 34.57
CA ASP A 322 -22.84 -46.38 34.62
C ASP A 322 -24.18 -47.04 34.98
N ASP A 323 -25.29 -46.29 35.06
CA ASP A 323 -26.60 -46.85 35.38
C ASP A 323 -27.03 -47.89 34.31
N PRO A 324 -27.13 -49.18 34.65
CA PRO A 324 -27.51 -50.22 33.69
C PRO A 324 -28.88 -50.01 33.06
N GLN A 325 -29.78 -49.27 33.73
CA GLN A 325 -31.11 -48.98 33.22
C GLN A 325 -31.07 -47.94 32.10
N PHE A 326 -30.14 -46.98 32.15
CA PHE A 326 -29.98 -45.97 31.11
C PHE A 326 -29.19 -46.51 29.92
N GLN A 327 -28.23 -47.41 30.14
CA GLN A 327 -27.46 -48.04 29.06
C GLN A 327 -28.31 -48.80 28.02
N GLN A 328 -29.56 -49.13 28.37
CA GLN A 328 -30.52 -49.85 27.51
C GLN A 328 -31.62 -48.93 26.94
N ALA A 329 -31.51 -47.61 27.12
CA ALA A 329 -32.57 -46.66 26.77
C ALA A 329 -32.84 -46.56 25.27
N LEU A 330 -31.79 -46.62 24.43
CA LEU A 330 -31.92 -46.45 22.98
C LEU A 330 -32.39 -47.74 22.31
N LYS A 331 -33.56 -47.71 21.66
CA LYS A 331 -34.15 -48.87 20.98
C LYS A 331 -34.22 -48.69 19.47
N TYR A 332 -34.45 -49.81 18.76
CA TYR A 332 -34.64 -49.82 17.31
C TYR A 332 -35.85 -49.00 16.84
N ASP A 333 -36.91 -48.93 17.65
CA ASP A 333 -38.10 -48.14 17.31
C ASP A 333 -37.81 -46.63 17.30
N ASP A 334 -36.82 -46.17 18.08
CA ASP A 334 -36.42 -44.78 18.13
C ASP A 334 -35.67 -44.39 16.87
N LEU A 335 -34.80 -45.27 16.36
CA LEU A 335 -34.17 -45.11 15.05
C LEU A 335 -35.22 -44.92 13.94
N LEU A 336 -36.27 -45.74 13.91
CA LEU A 336 -37.33 -45.62 12.90
C LEU A 336 -38.12 -44.32 13.02
N ALA A 337 -38.33 -43.81 14.24
CA ALA A 337 -39.00 -42.53 14.47
C ALA A 337 -38.13 -41.34 14.04
N ILE A 338 -36.82 -41.42 14.27
CA ILE A 338 -35.84 -40.41 13.86
C ILE A 338 -35.72 -40.38 12.33
N GLN A 339 -35.64 -41.53 11.67
CA GLN A 339 -35.56 -41.63 10.21
C GLN A 339 -36.77 -41.01 9.48
N LYS A 340 -37.94 -40.92 10.13
CA LYS A 340 -39.15 -40.31 9.56
C LYS A 340 -39.17 -38.78 9.65
N GLN A 341 -38.20 -38.15 10.33
CA GLN A 341 -38.19 -36.71 10.49
C GLN A 341 -37.75 -36.01 9.18
N PRO A 342 -38.44 -34.94 8.73
CA PRO A 342 -38.15 -34.29 7.45
C PRO A 342 -36.75 -33.64 7.35
N TRP A 343 -36.15 -33.28 8.49
CA TRP A 343 -34.82 -32.66 8.55
C TRP A 343 -33.68 -33.68 8.65
N VAL A 344 -33.99 -34.97 8.75
CA VAL A 344 -33.01 -36.05 8.79
C VAL A 344 -32.70 -36.53 7.37
N SER A 345 -31.42 -36.49 7.01
CA SER A 345 -30.91 -37.07 5.76
C SER A 345 -30.76 -38.58 5.87
N SER A 346 -30.14 -39.02 6.96
CA SER A 346 -29.94 -40.43 7.29
C SER A 346 -29.74 -40.59 8.79
N ALA A 347 -30.24 -41.67 9.37
CA ALA A 347 -29.88 -42.06 10.74
C ALA A 347 -29.40 -43.50 10.76
N THR A 348 -28.27 -43.74 11.41
CA THR A 348 -27.61 -45.04 11.48
C THR A 348 -27.39 -45.45 12.94
N PRO A 349 -27.82 -46.65 13.34
CA PRO A 349 -27.51 -47.17 14.66
C PRO A 349 -26.04 -47.60 14.71
N SER A 350 -25.46 -47.52 15.90
CA SER A 350 -24.17 -48.11 16.21
C SER A 350 -24.31 -49.06 17.39
N VAL A 351 -23.81 -50.27 17.20
CA VAL A 351 -23.64 -51.27 18.24
C VAL A 351 -22.20 -51.74 18.18
N SER A 352 -21.48 -51.76 19.28
CA SER A 352 -20.07 -52.16 19.25
C SER A 352 -19.75 -53.14 20.37
N GLN A 353 -18.95 -54.16 20.03
CA GLN A 353 -18.39 -55.08 21.01
C GLN A 353 -17.02 -55.57 20.56
N ASN A 354 -16.10 -55.71 21.50
CA ASN A 354 -14.81 -56.34 21.24
C ASN A 354 -14.98 -57.86 21.15
N LEU A 355 -14.64 -58.43 20.00
CA LEU A 355 -14.75 -59.86 19.70
C LEU A 355 -13.43 -60.41 19.19
N ARG A 356 -13.28 -61.73 19.26
CA ARG A 356 -12.16 -62.41 18.61
C ARG A 356 -12.50 -62.76 17.17
N LEU A 357 -11.60 -62.48 16.25
CA LEU A 357 -11.67 -62.87 14.85
C LEU A 357 -10.73 -64.03 14.60
N ARG A 358 -11.26 -65.12 14.02
CA ARG A 358 -10.47 -66.33 13.75
C ARG A 358 -10.50 -66.71 12.28
N ARG A 359 -9.34 -67.08 11.75
CA ARG A 359 -9.17 -67.65 10.41
C ARG A 359 -7.98 -68.59 10.41
N GLY A 360 -8.21 -69.88 10.20
CA GLY A 360 -7.16 -70.89 10.28
C GLY A 360 -6.44 -70.82 11.63
N ASN A 361 -5.13 -70.54 11.61
CA ASN A 361 -4.29 -70.44 12.81
C ASN A 361 -4.17 -69.01 13.37
N ILE A 362 -4.83 -68.01 12.77
CA ILE A 362 -4.76 -66.60 13.19
C ILE A 362 -5.98 -66.28 14.07
N ASP A 363 -5.73 -65.79 15.29
CA ASP A 363 -6.73 -65.34 16.26
C ASP A 363 -6.36 -63.93 16.77
N VAL A 364 -7.19 -62.92 16.47
CA VAL A 364 -6.95 -61.51 16.84
C VAL A 364 -8.19 -60.89 17.48
N ALA A 365 -8.00 -60.04 18.48
CA ALA A 365 -9.08 -59.26 19.06
C ALA A 365 -9.35 -58.01 18.20
N ALA A 366 -10.61 -57.81 17.81
CA ALA A 366 -11.04 -56.66 17.02
C ALA A 366 -12.36 -56.08 17.55
N SER A 367 -12.57 -54.80 17.30
CA SER A 367 -13.83 -54.13 17.55
C SER A 367 -14.81 -54.47 16.43
N ALA A 368 -15.87 -55.20 16.75
CA ALA A 368 -16.96 -55.51 15.84
C ALA A 368 -18.06 -54.45 15.99
N ASN A 369 -18.35 -53.76 14.88
CA ASN A 369 -19.27 -52.64 14.84
C ASN A 369 -20.48 -53.01 13.97
N GLY A 370 -21.64 -53.11 14.61
CA GLY A 370 -22.94 -53.28 13.98
C GLY A 370 -23.43 -51.93 13.49
N VAL A 371 -23.45 -51.75 12.17
CA VAL A 371 -23.81 -50.47 11.53
C VAL A 371 -24.86 -50.68 10.43
N SER A 372 -25.42 -49.58 9.93
CA SER A 372 -26.29 -49.58 8.74
C SER A 372 -25.45 -49.57 7.45
N GLY A 373 -26.00 -50.03 6.33
CA GLY A 373 -25.32 -49.96 5.03
C GLY A 373 -24.94 -48.54 4.62
N GLN A 374 -25.68 -47.54 5.10
CA GLN A 374 -25.42 -46.11 4.88
C GLN A 374 -24.25 -45.56 5.70
N TYR A 375 -23.75 -46.28 6.72
CA TYR A 375 -22.71 -45.80 7.65
C TYR A 375 -21.45 -45.32 6.92
N PHE A 376 -20.97 -46.08 5.94
CA PHE A 376 -19.76 -45.74 5.20
C PHE A 376 -19.92 -44.46 4.38
N ASN A 377 -21.13 -44.19 3.88
CA ASN A 377 -21.45 -42.93 3.21
C ASN A 377 -21.59 -41.77 4.23
N VAL A 378 -22.14 -42.06 5.42
CA VAL A 378 -22.24 -41.09 6.53
C VAL A 378 -20.87 -40.63 7.05
N TYR A 379 -19.85 -41.48 6.98
CA TYR A 379 -18.47 -41.11 7.34
C TYR A 379 -17.56 -40.87 6.14
N GLY A 380 -18.09 -40.94 4.91
CA GLY A 380 -17.35 -40.76 3.67
C GLY A 380 -16.14 -41.69 3.54
N MET A 381 -16.26 -42.95 3.95
CA MET A 381 -15.23 -43.97 3.85
C MET A 381 -15.18 -44.54 2.43
N THR A 382 -13.97 -44.77 1.92
CA THR A 382 -13.71 -45.41 0.62
C THR A 382 -13.48 -46.91 0.79
N PHE A 383 -13.76 -47.69 -0.25
CA PHE A 383 -13.50 -49.13 -0.26
C PHE A 383 -12.30 -49.43 -1.15
N SER A 384 -11.30 -50.12 -0.59
CA SER A 384 -10.15 -50.64 -1.35
C SER A 384 -10.52 -51.89 -2.15
N GLU A 385 -11.46 -52.69 -1.63
CA GLU A 385 -11.99 -53.89 -2.29
C GLU A 385 -13.48 -54.05 -1.94
N GLY A 386 -14.28 -54.55 -2.89
CA GLY A 386 -15.68 -54.86 -2.67
C GLY A 386 -16.58 -53.65 -2.41
N ASN A 387 -17.72 -53.88 -1.77
CA ASN A 387 -18.75 -52.87 -1.49
C ASN A 387 -19.32 -53.05 -0.07
N THR A 388 -20.15 -52.09 0.36
CA THR A 388 -20.97 -52.24 1.58
C THR A 388 -22.12 -53.24 1.37
N PHE A 389 -22.85 -53.55 2.44
CA PHE A 389 -24.04 -54.39 2.40
C PHE A 389 -25.31 -53.60 2.03
N ASN A 390 -26.23 -54.25 1.30
CA ASN A 390 -27.50 -53.65 0.86
C ASN A 390 -28.63 -53.86 1.88
N ASP A 391 -29.77 -53.19 1.67
CA ASP A 391 -30.92 -53.25 2.58
C ASP A 391 -31.52 -54.67 2.72
N GLU A 392 -31.45 -55.48 1.66
CA GLU A 392 -31.90 -56.87 1.69
C GLU A 392 -31.02 -57.73 2.60
N GLN A 393 -29.70 -57.61 2.48
CA GLN A 393 -28.73 -58.28 3.35
C GLN A 393 -28.89 -57.85 4.80
N GLN A 394 -29.14 -56.56 5.05
CA GLN A 394 -29.39 -56.04 6.39
C GLN A 394 -30.69 -56.60 6.98
N LYS A 395 -31.81 -56.55 6.25
CA LYS A 395 -33.10 -57.10 6.72
C LYS A 395 -33.05 -58.62 6.90
N GLY A 396 -32.37 -59.32 5.99
CA GLY A 396 -32.17 -60.76 6.02
C GLY A 396 -31.18 -61.26 7.08
N ARG A 397 -30.55 -60.35 7.83
CA ARG A 397 -29.49 -60.66 8.82
C ARG A 397 -28.37 -61.51 8.19
N ALA A 398 -27.93 -61.10 7.01
CA ALA A 398 -26.88 -61.77 6.28
C ALA A 398 -25.58 -61.77 7.10
N GLN A 399 -24.86 -62.88 7.03
CA GLN A 399 -23.58 -63.08 7.71
C GLN A 399 -22.45 -62.52 6.84
N VAL A 400 -22.47 -61.22 6.63
CA VAL A 400 -21.47 -60.50 5.84
C VAL A 400 -20.69 -59.53 6.72
N VAL A 401 -19.43 -59.30 6.37
CA VAL A 401 -18.53 -58.42 7.11
C VAL A 401 -17.69 -57.57 6.16
N VAL A 402 -17.48 -56.31 6.56
CA VAL A 402 -16.53 -55.39 5.96
C VAL A 402 -15.35 -55.27 6.91
N LEU A 403 -14.13 -55.39 6.40
CA LEU A 403 -12.91 -55.27 7.20
C LEU A 403 -12.30 -53.89 7.05
N ASP A 404 -11.57 -53.40 8.06
CA ASP A 404 -10.62 -52.31 7.85
C ASP A 404 -9.32 -52.82 7.21
N SER A 405 -8.52 -51.89 6.70
CA SER A 405 -7.22 -52.21 6.08
C SER A 405 -6.25 -52.92 7.05
N ASN A 406 -6.29 -52.60 8.35
CA ASN A 406 -5.40 -53.18 9.35
C ASN A 406 -5.76 -54.64 9.66
N THR A 407 -7.05 -54.93 9.84
CA THR A 407 -7.59 -56.28 10.05
C THR A 407 -7.38 -57.13 8.81
N ARG A 408 -7.56 -56.57 7.61
CA ARG A 408 -7.21 -57.28 6.37
C ARG A 408 -5.75 -57.68 6.34
N ARG A 409 -4.81 -56.79 6.69
CA ARG A 409 -3.37 -57.11 6.73
C ARG A 409 -3.03 -58.19 7.74
N GLN A 410 -3.67 -58.20 8.92
CA GLN A 410 -3.39 -59.20 9.95
C GLN A 410 -4.03 -60.57 9.68
N LEU A 411 -5.27 -60.62 9.19
CA LEU A 411 -5.97 -61.87 8.91
C LEU A 411 -5.59 -62.49 7.56
N PHE A 412 -5.09 -61.69 6.62
CA PHE A 412 -4.77 -62.10 5.25
C PHE A 412 -3.38 -61.60 4.80
N PRO A 413 -2.29 -62.01 5.46
CA PRO A 413 -0.93 -61.57 5.09
C PRO A 413 -0.55 -62.03 3.67
N ASP A 414 -0.97 -63.24 3.27
CA ASP A 414 -0.54 -63.88 2.04
C ASP A 414 -1.55 -63.78 0.87
N LYS A 415 -2.66 -63.03 1.04
CA LYS A 415 -3.70 -62.90 0.00
C LYS A 415 -3.90 -61.45 -0.43
N ALA A 416 -3.85 -61.22 -1.74
CA ALA A 416 -4.07 -59.91 -2.35
C ALA A 416 -5.55 -59.50 -2.44
N ARG A 417 -6.45 -60.47 -2.64
CA ARG A 417 -7.92 -60.28 -2.65
C ARG A 417 -8.56 -61.09 -1.54
N VAL A 418 -9.47 -60.48 -0.80
CA VAL A 418 -10.11 -61.09 0.39
C VAL A 418 -11.63 -61.19 0.29
N VAL A 419 -12.25 -60.56 -0.70
CA VAL A 419 -13.70 -60.66 -0.90
C VAL A 419 -14.10 -62.09 -1.25
N GLY A 420 -15.12 -62.61 -0.56
CA GLY A 420 -15.63 -63.98 -0.68
C GLY A 420 -15.05 -64.96 0.35
N GLU A 421 -14.00 -64.58 1.06
CA GLU A 421 -13.43 -65.43 2.12
C GLU A 421 -14.31 -65.42 3.37
N VAL A 422 -14.28 -66.52 4.13
CA VAL A 422 -15.04 -66.65 5.38
C VAL A 422 -14.10 -66.53 6.57
N ILE A 423 -14.48 -65.68 7.53
CA ILE A 423 -13.82 -65.55 8.83
C ILE A 423 -14.82 -65.84 9.94
N LEU A 424 -14.36 -66.25 11.12
CA LEU A 424 -15.19 -66.35 12.30
C LEU A 424 -15.15 -65.03 13.06
N VAL A 425 -16.30 -64.39 13.21
CA VAL A 425 -16.51 -63.22 14.07
C VAL A 425 -17.12 -63.72 15.38
N GLY A 426 -16.31 -63.81 16.44
CA GLY A 426 -16.65 -64.56 17.63
C GLY A 426 -16.84 -66.04 17.28
N ASN A 427 -18.08 -66.53 17.38
CA ASN A 427 -18.45 -67.90 17.00
C ASN A 427 -19.27 -67.96 15.70
N MET A 428 -19.52 -66.82 15.04
CA MET A 428 -20.35 -66.74 13.85
C MET A 428 -19.48 -66.70 12.59
N PRO A 429 -19.66 -67.60 11.61
CA PRO A 429 -19.00 -67.45 10.31
C PRO A 429 -19.57 -66.24 9.58
N ALA A 430 -18.70 -65.41 8.99
CA ALA A 430 -19.07 -64.24 8.21
C ALA A 430 -18.23 -64.16 6.93
N THR A 431 -18.88 -63.91 5.80
CA THR A 431 -18.24 -63.74 4.51
C THR A 431 -17.79 -62.29 4.32
N VAL A 432 -16.52 -62.10 3.98
CA VAL A 432 -15.95 -60.78 3.69
C VAL A 432 -16.51 -60.27 2.36
N ILE A 433 -17.17 -59.12 2.37
CA ILE A 433 -17.76 -58.51 1.16
C ILE A 433 -17.07 -57.22 0.71
N GLY A 434 -16.21 -56.66 1.57
CA GLY A 434 -15.42 -55.48 1.25
C GLY A 434 -14.38 -55.14 2.30
N VAL A 435 -13.48 -54.23 1.92
CA VAL A 435 -12.42 -53.69 2.77
C VAL A 435 -12.48 -52.17 2.70
N ALA A 436 -12.88 -51.54 3.81
CA ALA A 436 -12.92 -50.09 3.92
C ALA A 436 -11.54 -49.52 4.29
N GLU A 437 -11.15 -48.44 3.63
CA GLU A 437 -9.95 -47.70 3.96
C GLU A 437 -10.22 -46.75 5.11
N GLU A 438 -9.34 -46.78 6.11
CA GLU A 438 -9.36 -45.79 7.19
C GLU A 438 -8.80 -44.46 6.64
N LYS A 439 -9.57 -43.38 6.76
CA LYS A 439 -9.02 -42.04 6.54
C LYS A 439 -7.94 -41.78 7.58
N GLN A 440 -6.70 -41.65 7.13
CA GLN A 440 -5.59 -41.31 8.00
C GLN A 440 -5.79 -39.90 8.54
N SER A 441 -5.81 -39.75 9.86
CA SER A 441 -5.67 -38.46 10.53
C SER A 441 -4.20 -38.07 10.58
N MET A 442 -3.90 -36.76 10.53
CA MET A 442 -2.56 -36.21 10.76
C MET A 442 -1.97 -36.61 12.14
N PHE A 443 -2.80 -37.08 13.07
CA PHE A 443 -2.39 -37.53 14.40
C PHE A 443 -2.01 -39.03 14.49
N GLY A 444 -1.87 -39.70 13.33
CA GLY A 444 -1.40 -41.09 13.23
C GLY A 444 -2.50 -42.11 12.97
N SER A 445 -2.13 -43.25 12.38
CA SER A 445 -3.05 -44.37 12.14
C SER A 445 -3.46 -45.03 13.46
N SER A 446 -4.76 -45.23 13.68
CA SER A 446 -5.19 -46.01 14.84
C SER A 446 -4.72 -47.46 14.66
N LYS A 447 -4.03 -48.03 15.66
CA LYS A 447 -3.59 -49.45 15.62
C LYS A 447 -4.72 -50.43 15.95
N ILE A 448 -5.96 -49.95 16.01
CA ILE A 448 -7.11 -50.73 16.46
C ILE A 448 -7.66 -51.50 15.26
N LEU A 449 -7.92 -52.78 15.44
CA LEU A 449 -8.55 -53.63 14.43
C LEU A 449 -10.07 -53.44 14.48
N ARG A 450 -10.69 -53.11 13.35
CA ARG A 450 -12.13 -52.90 13.24
C ARG A 450 -12.74 -53.76 12.15
N VAL A 451 -13.93 -54.26 12.45
CA VAL A 451 -14.81 -54.90 11.47
C VAL A 451 -16.20 -54.33 11.57
N TRP A 452 -16.91 -54.27 10.45
CA TRP A 452 -18.27 -53.76 10.37
C TRP A 452 -19.22 -54.85 9.85
N LEU A 453 -20.33 -55.04 10.55
CA LEU A 453 -21.38 -55.98 10.20
C LEU A 453 -22.72 -55.22 10.13
N PRO A 454 -23.74 -55.76 9.44
CA PRO A 454 -25.09 -55.26 9.59
C PRO A 454 -25.49 -55.28 11.06
N TYR A 455 -25.97 -54.15 11.58
CA TYR A 455 -26.33 -54.04 13.00
C TYR A 455 -27.35 -55.10 13.42
N SER A 456 -28.27 -55.46 12.51
CA SER A 456 -29.29 -56.49 12.69
C SER A 456 -28.70 -57.90 12.83
N THR A 457 -27.55 -58.16 12.22
CA THR A 457 -26.81 -59.42 12.33
C THR A 457 -26.05 -59.46 13.65
N LEU A 458 -25.30 -58.39 13.98
CA LEU A 458 -24.50 -58.33 15.20
C LEU A 458 -25.39 -58.39 16.46
N SER A 459 -26.45 -57.59 16.51
CA SER A 459 -27.33 -57.54 17.68
C SER A 459 -28.11 -58.83 17.89
N ALA A 460 -28.66 -59.43 16.83
CA ALA A 460 -29.52 -60.60 16.96
C ALA A 460 -28.75 -61.92 17.06
N ARG A 461 -27.65 -62.10 16.32
CA ARG A 461 -26.94 -63.38 16.23
C ARG A 461 -25.73 -63.49 17.16
N VAL A 462 -25.14 -62.36 17.56
CA VAL A 462 -23.90 -62.37 18.35
C VAL A 462 -24.15 -61.85 19.77
N LEU A 463 -24.86 -60.72 19.91
CA LEU A 463 -25.05 -60.06 21.21
C LEU A 463 -26.31 -60.50 21.95
N GLY A 464 -27.37 -60.84 21.23
CA GLY A 464 -28.68 -61.13 21.83
C GLY A 464 -29.34 -59.91 22.50
N GLN A 465 -28.94 -58.68 22.14
CA GLN A 465 -29.43 -57.45 22.76
C GLN A 465 -30.46 -56.72 21.89
N SER A 466 -31.41 -56.04 22.53
CA SER A 466 -32.47 -55.27 21.87
C SER A 466 -32.25 -53.75 21.87
N TRP A 467 -31.15 -53.29 22.48
CA TRP A 467 -30.78 -51.87 22.59
C TRP A 467 -29.53 -51.52 21.77
N LEU A 468 -29.35 -50.22 21.54
CA LEU A 468 -28.29 -49.61 20.75
C LEU A 468 -27.28 -48.89 21.66
N ASN A 469 -26.00 -48.87 21.27
CA ASN A 469 -24.98 -48.11 21.99
C ASN A 469 -25.06 -46.62 21.65
N SER A 470 -25.34 -46.28 20.39
CA SER A 470 -25.62 -44.92 19.97
C SER A 470 -26.43 -44.88 18.68
N ILE A 471 -26.99 -43.71 18.37
CA ILE A 471 -27.62 -43.42 17.08
C ILE A 471 -26.97 -42.17 16.50
N THR A 472 -26.37 -42.29 15.32
CA THR A 472 -25.82 -41.14 14.58
C THR A 472 -26.86 -40.63 13.61
N VAL A 473 -27.21 -39.36 13.72
CA VAL A 473 -28.22 -38.69 12.88
C VAL A 473 -27.54 -37.64 12.02
N ARG A 474 -27.59 -37.80 10.71
CA ARG A 474 -27.14 -36.79 9.75
C ARG A 474 -28.30 -35.88 9.38
N VAL A 475 -28.12 -34.59 9.59
CA VAL A 475 -29.09 -33.53 9.24
C VAL A 475 -28.96 -33.16 7.77
N ASN A 476 -30.08 -32.84 7.10
CA ASN A 476 -30.10 -32.38 5.71
C ASN A 476 -29.24 -31.12 5.50
N GLU A 477 -28.63 -31.01 4.33
CA GLU A 477 -27.85 -29.83 3.96
C GLU A 477 -28.71 -28.56 4.02
N GLY A 478 -28.18 -27.50 4.63
CA GLY A 478 -28.86 -26.21 4.75
C GLY A 478 -29.83 -26.07 5.93
N TYR A 479 -30.09 -27.13 6.71
CA TYR A 479 -30.88 -27.05 7.93
C TYR A 479 -30.00 -26.73 9.15
N ASP A 480 -30.48 -25.90 10.08
CA ASP A 480 -29.72 -25.54 11.29
C ASP A 480 -29.61 -26.74 12.24
N SER A 481 -28.38 -27.21 12.47
CA SER A 481 -28.07 -28.35 13.32
C SER A 481 -28.45 -28.13 14.79
N THR A 482 -28.38 -26.90 15.29
CA THR A 482 -28.76 -26.59 16.68
C THR A 482 -30.27 -26.68 16.86
N LEU A 483 -31.02 -26.30 15.83
CA LEU A 483 -32.47 -26.44 15.81
C LEU A 483 -32.87 -27.92 15.62
N ALA A 484 -32.15 -28.67 14.78
CA ALA A 484 -32.33 -30.11 14.63
C ALA A 484 -32.07 -30.85 15.95
N GLU A 485 -31.02 -30.49 16.69
CA GLU A 485 -30.70 -31.06 18.00
C GLU A 485 -31.82 -30.81 19.01
N GLN A 486 -32.32 -29.59 19.12
CA GLN A 486 -33.46 -29.27 20.00
C GLN A 486 -34.73 -30.05 19.63
N GLN A 487 -35.00 -30.22 18.34
CA GLN A 487 -36.14 -31.01 17.85
C GLN A 487 -35.95 -32.51 18.13
N LEU A 488 -34.72 -33.02 18.00
CA LEU A 488 -34.35 -34.39 18.30
C LEU A 488 -34.49 -34.68 19.80
N GLU A 489 -33.98 -33.81 20.67
CA GLU A 489 -34.17 -33.93 22.11
C GLU A 489 -35.65 -33.95 22.49
N ARG A 490 -36.45 -33.07 21.88
CA ARG A 490 -37.91 -33.02 22.12
C ARG A 490 -38.61 -34.30 21.66
N LEU A 491 -38.24 -34.83 20.50
CA LEU A 491 -38.78 -36.10 19.98
C LEU A 491 -38.46 -37.26 20.91
N MET A 492 -37.20 -37.36 21.35
CA MET A 492 -36.74 -38.44 22.21
C MET A 492 -37.36 -38.34 23.61
N MET A 493 -37.45 -37.13 24.19
CA MET A 493 -38.16 -36.92 25.47
C MET A 493 -39.64 -37.31 25.39
N LEU A 494 -40.32 -37.01 24.27
CA LEU A 494 -41.72 -37.41 24.05
C LEU A 494 -41.87 -38.93 24.04
N ARG A 495 -40.91 -39.65 23.46
CA ARG A 495 -40.96 -41.11 23.32
C ARG A 495 -40.57 -41.84 24.60
N HIS A 496 -39.55 -41.36 25.30
CA HIS A 496 -39.01 -42.02 26.48
C HIS A 496 -39.72 -41.59 27.77
N GLY A 497 -40.38 -40.42 27.78
CA GLY A 497 -41.05 -39.85 28.96
C GLY A 497 -40.10 -39.34 30.04
N LYS A 498 -38.78 -39.46 29.83
CA LYS A 498 -37.69 -39.01 30.70
C LYS A 498 -36.46 -38.66 29.83
N LYS A 499 -35.50 -37.93 30.41
CA LYS A 499 -34.20 -37.65 29.77
C LYS A 499 -33.18 -38.68 30.23
N ASP A 500 -33.14 -39.81 29.51
CA ASP A 500 -32.22 -40.95 29.67
C ASP A 500 -31.22 -41.06 28.50
N PHE A 501 -31.04 -39.95 27.78
CA PHE A 501 -30.11 -39.82 26.69
C PHE A 501 -29.47 -38.43 26.73
N PHE A 502 -28.32 -38.30 26.07
CA PHE A 502 -27.69 -37.03 25.76
C PHE A 502 -27.23 -37.00 24.30
N THR A 503 -27.12 -35.79 23.75
CA THR A 503 -26.66 -35.56 22.37
C THR A 503 -25.25 -35.00 22.36
N TRP A 504 -24.52 -35.32 21.29
CA TRP A 504 -23.23 -34.71 20.98
C TRP A 504 -23.26 -34.16 19.56
N ASN A 505 -23.12 -32.85 19.42
CA ASN A 505 -23.23 -32.14 18.15
C ASN A 505 -21.87 -31.63 17.67
N MET A 506 -21.42 -32.09 16.51
CA MET A 506 -20.13 -31.72 15.93
C MET A 506 -20.07 -30.26 15.47
N ASP A 507 -21.21 -29.65 15.13
CA ASP A 507 -21.26 -28.26 14.63
C ASP A 507 -20.87 -27.22 15.70
N GLY A 508 -21.08 -27.53 16.99
CA GLY A 508 -20.61 -26.69 18.08
C GLY A 508 -19.08 -26.59 18.11
N ILE A 509 -18.40 -27.71 17.84
CA ILE A 509 -16.94 -27.78 17.75
C ILE A 509 -16.45 -27.05 16.50
N LEU A 510 -17.11 -27.24 15.35
CA LEU A 510 -16.78 -26.54 14.10
C LEU A 510 -16.87 -25.02 14.30
N LYS A 511 -17.97 -24.50 14.85
CA LYS A 511 -18.14 -23.05 15.13
C LYS A 511 -17.10 -22.52 16.11
N THR A 512 -16.72 -23.31 17.12
CA THR A 512 -15.70 -22.92 18.09
C THR A 512 -14.31 -22.89 17.47
N ALA A 513 -13.98 -23.87 16.62
CA ALA A 513 -12.75 -23.89 15.84
C ALA A 513 -12.69 -22.68 14.89
N GLU A 514 -13.76 -22.40 14.13
CA GLU A 514 -13.84 -21.23 13.26
C GLU A 514 -13.63 -19.91 14.00
N LYS A 515 -14.29 -19.74 15.16
CA LYS A 515 -14.11 -18.56 16.02
C LYS A 515 -12.67 -18.45 16.53
N THR A 516 -12.09 -19.56 16.97
CA THR A 516 -10.70 -19.60 17.48
C THR A 516 -9.71 -19.24 16.37
N THR A 517 -9.85 -19.85 15.19
CA THR A 517 -8.99 -19.56 14.03
C THR A 517 -9.14 -18.12 13.57
N ARG A 518 -10.37 -17.56 13.53
CA ARG A 518 -10.59 -16.15 13.22
C ARG A 518 -9.94 -15.23 14.24
N THR A 519 -10.01 -15.57 15.52
CA THR A 519 -9.39 -14.78 16.60
C THR A 519 -7.85 -14.78 16.46
N LEU A 520 -7.26 -15.94 16.18
CA LEU A 520 -5.81 -16.06 15.90
C LEU A 520 -5.41 -15.23 14.67
N GLN A 521 -6.20 -15.29 13.59
CA GLN A 521 -5.99 -14.48 12.39
C GLN A 521 -6.03 -12.98 12.71
N LEU A 522 -6.98 -12.51 13.53
CA LEU A 522 -7.06 -11.10 13.93
C LEU A 522 -5.80 -10.63 14.68
N PHE A 523 -5.31 -11.41 15.64
CA PHE A 523 -4.07 -11.08 16.36
C PHE A 523 -2.86 -10.99 15.42
N LEU A 524 -2.72 -11.98 14.53
CA LEU A 524 -1.62 -12.01 13.57
C LEU A 524 -1.69 -10.85 12.57
N THR A 525 -2.90 -10.50 12.12
CA THR A 525 -3.12 -9.35 11.24
C THR A 525 -2.80 -8.03 11.95
N LEU A 526 -3.12 -7.90 13.25
CA LEU A 526 -2.79 -6.72 14.05
C LEU A 526 -1.28 -6.50 14.16
N VAL A 527 -0.50 -7.55 14.42
CA VAL A 527 0.97 -7.47 14.44
C VAL A 527 1.51 -7.01 13.08
N ALA A 528 0.97 -7.55 11.99
CA ALA A 528 1.38 -7.18 10.65
C ALA A 528 1.04 -5.71 10.31
N VAL A 529 -0.11 -5.19 10.77
CA VAL A 529 -0.47 -3.76 10.67
C VAL A 529 0.51 -2.89 11.45
N ILE A 530 0.93 -3.31 12.65
CA ILE A 530 1.95 -2.59 13.44
C ILE A 530 3.28 -2.54 12.68
N SER A 531 3.72 -3.65 12.08
CA SER A 531 4.94 -3.68 11.26
C SER A 531 4.85 -2.71 10.07
N LEU A 532 3.67 -2.60 9.44
CA LEU A 532 3.45 -1.65 8.36
C LEU A 532 3.49 -0.19 8.84
N LEU A 533 2.92 0.11 10.02
CA LEU A 533 3.00 1.44 10.62
C LEU A 533 4.45 1.86 10.91
N VAL A 534 5.27 0.95 11.43
CA VAL A 534 6.71 1.20 11.64
C VAL A 534 7.41 1.50 10.31
N GLY A 535 7.10 0.75 9.25
CA GLY A 535 7.57 1.04 7.90
C GLY A 535 7.14 2.42 7.39
N GLY A 536 5.87 2.79 7.62
CA GLY A 536 5.32 4.10 7.27
C GLY A 536 6.00 5.27 7.98
N ILE A 537 6.27 5.15 9.28
CA ILE A 537 7.03 6.14 10.05
C ILE A 537 8.45 6.30 9.47
N GLY A 538 9.09 5.21 9.05
CA GLY A 538 10.38 5.24 8.37
C GLY A 538 10.33 6.06 7.08
N VAL A 539 9.28 5.89 6.26
CA VAL A 539 9.06 6.70 5.05
C VAL A 539 8.92 8.19 5.41
N MET A 540 8.11 8.52 6.42
CA MET A 540 7.93 9.91 6.85
C MET A 540 9.24 10.58 7.25
N ASN A 541 10.04 9.92 8.10
CA ASN A 541 11.32 10.47 8.59
C ASN A 541 12.31 10.70 7.45
N ILE A 542 12.43 9.73 6.54
CA ILE A 542 13.34 9.85 5.41
C ILE A 542 12.87 10.93 4.43
N MET A 543 11.55 11.08 4.24
CA MET A 543 11.00 12.18 3.45
C MET A 543 11.25 13.55 4.09
N LEU A 544 11.14 13.68 5.42
CA LEU A 544 11.51 14.91 6.13
C LEU A 544 12.97 15.28 5.92
N VAL A 545 13.89 14.31 6.05
CA VAL A 545 15.32 14.50 5.77
C VAL A 545 15.53 14.92 4.31
N SER A 546 14.84 14.28 3.37
CA SER A 546 14.93 14.63 1.95
C SER A 546 14.42 16.04 1.66
N VAL A 547 13.39 16.52 2.36
CA VAL A 547 12.90 17.90 2.24
C VAL A 547 13.94 18.87 2.77
N THR A 548 14.56 18.57 3.91
CA THR A 548 15.60 19.43 4.50
C THR A 548 16.83 19.55 3.60
N GLU A 549 17.31 18.46 3.01
CA GLU A 549 18.45 18.49 2.08
C GLU A 549 18.14 19.21 0.77
N ARG A 550 16.89 19.14 0.29
CA ARG A 550 16.45 19.78 -0.96
C ARG A 550 15.81 21.15 -0.74
N THR A 551 15.97 21.75 0.44
CA THR A 551 15.38 23.07 0.78
C THR A 551 15.71 24.11 -0.29
N ARG A 552 16.99 24.19 -0.70
CA ARG A 552 17.45 25.12 -1.74
C ARG A 552 16.85 24.84 -3.11
N GLU A 553 16.70 23.57 -3.49
CA GLU A 553 16.01 23.19 -4.73
C GLU A 553 14.53 23.62 -4.73
N ILE A 554 13.86 23.52 -3.58
CA ILE A 554 12.48 23.97 -3.39
C ILE A 554 12.40 25.49 -3.55
N GLY A 555 13.31 26.23 -2.92
CA GLY A 555 13.42 27.69 -3.07
C GLY A 555 13.57 28.12 -4.53
N ILE A 556 14.45 27.46 -5.28
CA ILE A 556 14.66 27.71 -6.72
C ILE A 556 13.38 27.48 -7.51
N ARG A 557 12.70 26.35 -7.29
CA ARG A 557 11.43 26.02 -7.95
C ARG A 557 10.37 27.07 -7.68
N MET A 558 10.23 27.51 -6.42
CA MET A 558 9.27 28.54 -6.04
C MET A 558 9.61 29.91 -6.67
N ALA A 559 10.89 30.26 -6.76
CA ALA A 559 11.33 31.50 -7.39
C ALA A 559 11.06 31.53 -8.89
N VAL A 560 11.26 30.41 -9.60
CA VAL A 560 10.89 30.29 -11.02
C VAL A 560 9.38 30.06 -11.25
N GLY A 561 8.60 30.10 -10.16
CA GLY A 561 7.14 30.17 -10.21
C GLY A 561 6.42 28.83 -10.05
N ALA A 562 6.99 27.85 -9.38
CA ALA A 562 6.24 26.70 -8.86
C ALA A 562 5.19 27.16 -7.83
N ARG A 563 4.02 26.53 -7.83
CA ARG A 563 2.99 26.73 -6.80
C ARG A 563 3.31 25.89 -5.57
N ALA A 564 2.74 26.25 -4.43
CA ALA A 564 2.82 25.42 -3.23
C ALA A 564 2.21 24.03 -3.49
N SER A 565 1.14 23.95 -4.29
CA SER A 565 0.54 22.69 -4.72
C SER A 565 1.46 21.81 -5.57
N ASP A 566 2.34 22.41 -6.38
CA ASP A 566 3.24 21.66 -7.27
C ASP A 566 4.34 20.98 -6.45
N VAL A 567 4.89 21.71 -5.45
CA VAL A 567 5.86 21.18 -4.49
C VAL A 567 5.22 20.06 -3.66
N LEU A 568 4.01 20.29 -3.13
CA LEU A 568 3.25 19.29 -2.39
C LEU A 568 3.02 18.02 -3.22
N ALA A 569 2.51 18.17 -4.45
CA ALA A 569 2.21 17.05 -5.33
C ALA A 569 3.46 16.23 -5.66
N GLN A 570 4.59 16.89 -5.93
CA GLN A 570 5.84 16.20 -6.24
C GLN A 570 6.30 15.29 -5.10
N PHE A 571 6.40 15.82 -3.87
CA PHE A 571 6.87 15.04 -2.72
C PHE A 571 5.86 13.97 -2.30
N LEU A 572 4.55 14.25 -2.42
CA LEU A 572 3.52 13.27 -2.13
C LEU A 572 3.54 12.12 -3.15
N ILE A 573 3.72 12.42 -4.45
CA ILE A 573 3.88 11.41 -5.50
C ILE A 573 5.16 10.60 -5.28
N GLU A 574 6.26 11.23 -4.85
CA GLU A 574 7.50 10.53 -4.48
C GLU A 574 7.25 9.51 -3.35
N ALA A 575 6.59 9.92 -2.26
CA ALA A 575 6.27 9.03 -1.15
C ALA A 575 5.32 7.88 -1.55
N VAL A 576 4.24 8.19 -2.28
CA VAL A 576 3.28 7.18 -2.74
C VAL A 576 3.94 6.21 -3.71
N LEU A 577 4.79 6.69 -4.63
CA LEU A 577 5.50 5.84 -5.58
C LEU A 577 6.46 4.88 -4.88
N VAL A 578 7.19 5.34 -3.87
CA VAL A 578 8.05 4.48 -3.01
C VAL A 578 7.21 3.39 -2.34
N CYS A 579 6.05 3.74 -1.77
CA CYS A 579 5.17 2.77 -1.11
C CYS A 579 4.51 1.79 -2.09
N LEU A 580 4.15 2.24 -3.30
CA LEU A 580 3.57 1.38 -4.34
C LEU A 580 4.59 0.37 -4.87
N VAL A 581 5.80 0.83 -5.20
CA VAL A 581 6.89 -0.06 -5.65
C VAL A 581 7.29 -1.01 -4.53
N GLY A 582 7.45 -0.51 -3.30
CA GLY A 582 7.70 -1.34 -2.13
C GLY A 582 6.60 -2.37 -1.87
N GLY A 583 5.33 -1.99 -2.08
CA GLY A 583 4.20 -2.91 -1.94
C GLY A 583 4.13 -3.97 -3.03
N ALA A 584 4.41 -3.62 -4.28
CA ALA A 584 4.51 -4.60 -5.37
C ALA A 584 5.64 -5.61 -5.11
N LEU A 585 6.80 -5.14 -4.64
CA LEU A 585 7.92 -5.99 -4.25
C LEU A 585 7.60 -6.83 -3.00
N GLY A 586 6.87 -6.29 -2.02
CA GLY A 586 6.41 -7.04 -0.84
C GLY A 586 5.43 -8.16 -1.19
N VAL A 587 4.50 -7.89 -2.13
CA VAL A 587 3.60 -8.92 -2.68
C VAL A 587 4.39 -10.00 -3.42
N ALA A 588 5.34 -9.62 -4.28
CA ALA A 588 6.18 -10.57 -4.99
C ALA A 588 7.01 -11.43 -4.02
N LEU A 589 7.56 -10.82 -2.96
CA LEU A 589 8.27 -11.54 -1.90
C LEU A 589 7.35 -12.51 -1.16
N SER A 590 6.12 -12.10 -0.83
CA SER A 590 5.13 -12.99 -0.22
C SER A 590 4.77 -14.17 -1.14
N MET A 591 4.64 -13.92 -2.44
CA MET A 591 4.43 -14.99 -3.43
C MET A 591 5.60 -15.98 -3.45
N ALA A 592 6.84 -15.48 -3.40
CA ALA A 592 8.03 -16.32 -3.33
C ALA A 592 8.08 -17.15 -2.03
N ILE A 593 7.72 -16.55 -0.89
CA ILE A 593 7.63 -17.25 0.40
C ILE A 593 6.58 -18.37 0.35
N ALA A 594 5.40 -18.07 -0.17
CA ALA A 594 4.32 -19.05 -0.31
C ALA A 594 4.68 -20.21 -1.26
N PHE A 595 5.25 -19.92 -2.43
CA PHE A 595 5.72 -20.97 -3.35
C PHE A 595 6.79 -21.85 -2.67
N THR A 596 7.70 -21.22 -1.93
CA THR A 596 8.73 -21.94 -1.16
C THR A 596 8.10 -22.84 -0.10
N LEU A 597 7.08 -22.36 0.63
CA LEU A 597 6.34 -23.16 1.61
C LEU A 597 5.61 -24.35 0.98
N GLN A 598 5.00 -24.18 -0.20
CA GLN A 598 4.37 -25.29 -0.93
C GLN A 598 5.36 -26.41 -1.29
N LEU A 599 6.61 -26.05 -1.62
CA LEU A 599 7.66 -27.04 -1.89
C LEU A 599 8.04 -27.87 -0.65
N PHE A 600 7.96 -27.27 0.54
CA PHE A 600 8.31 -27.94 1.80
C PHE A 600 7.13 -28.64 2.49
N LEU A 601 5.88 -28.27 2.17
CA LEU A 601 4.67 -28.77 2.83
C LEU A 601 3.65 -29.32 1.80
N PRO A 602 3.86 -30.55 1.28
CA PRO A 602 2.95 -31.20 0.34
C PRO A 602 1.63 -31.54 1.05
N GLY A 603 0.61 -30.71 0.83
CA GLY A 603 -0.71 -30.80 1.48
C GLY A 603 -1.33 -29.44 1.78
N TRP A 604 -0.53 -28.36 1.74
CA TRP A 604 -1.01 -26.99 1.91
C TRP A 604 -1.34 -26.38 0.55
N GLU A 605 -2.62 -26.33 0.20
CA GLU A 605 -3.08 -25.57 -0.97
C GLU A 605 -3.10 -24.08 -0.66
N ILE A 606 -1.97 -23.42 -0.96
CA ILE A 606 -1.86 -21.97 -0.80
C ILE A 606 -2.56 -21.25 -1.97
N GLY A 607 -3.73 -20.67 -1.69
CA GLY A 607 -4.49 -19.83 -2.61
C GLY A 607 -4.26 -18.34 -2.36
N PHE A 608 -3.95 -17.59 -3.42
CA PHE A 608 -3.91 -16.12 -3.34
C PHE A 608 -5.29 -15.54 -3.57
N SER A 609 -5.86 -14.90 -2.54
CA SER A 609 -7.09 -14.14 -2.67
C SER A 609 -6.82 -12.81 -3.40
N PRO A 610 -7.49 -12.52 -4.54
CA PRO A 610 -7.39 -11.22 -5.21
C PRO A 610 -7.76 -10.06 -4.29
N VAL A 611 -8.68 -10.30 -3.34
CA VAL A 611 -9.09 -9.31 -2.34
C VAL A 611 -7.92 -8.98 -1.42
N ALA A 612 -7.16 -9.98 -0.95
CA ALA A 612 -5.99 -9.75 -0.11
C ALA A 612 -4.92 -8.91 -0.83
N LEU A 613 -4.64 -9.23 -2.09
CA LEU A 613 -3.71 -8.46 -2.94
C LEU A 613 -4.15 -7.01 -3.13
N LEU A 614 -5.45 -6.80 -3.42
CA LEU A 614 -6.01 -5.46 -3.57
C LEU A 614 -5.99 -4.67 -2.26
N THR A 615 -6.28 -5.31 -1.13
CA THR A 615 -6.19 -4.66 0.19
C THR A 615 -4.75 -4.28 0.54
N ALA A 616 -3.75 -5.09 0.17
CA ALA A 616 -2.34 -4.77 0.38
C ALA A 616 -1.91 -3.55 -0.45
N PHE A 617 -2.34 -3.47 -1.71
CA PHE A 617 -2.06 -2.34 -2.59
C PHE A 617 -2.76 -1.05 -2.12
N LEU A 618 -4.02 -1.16 -1.67
CA LEU A 618 -4.74 -0.02 -1.11
C LEU A 618 -4.07 0.46 0.18
N CYS A 619 -3.66 -0.48 1.04
CA CYS A 619 -2.98 -0.17 2.30
C CYS A 619 -1.63 0.51 2.07
N SER A 620 -0.83 0.04 1.09
CA SER A 620 0.44 0.68 0.74
C SER A 620 0.23 2.10 0.21
N THR A 621 -0.79 2.31 -0.62
CA THR A 621 -1.16 3.64 -1.14
C THR A 621 -1.57 4.58 -0.02
N VAL A 622 -2.47 4.15 0.87
CA VAL A 622 -2.94 4.94 2.02
C VAL A 622 -1.79 5.28 2.96
N THR A 623 -0.89 4.32 3.21
CA THR A 623 0.31 4.54 4.04
C THR A 623 1.22 5.61 3.41
N GLY A 624 1.46 5.52 2.09
CA GLY A 624 2.26 6.51 1.36
C GLY A 624 1.65 7.92 1.38
N VAL A 625 0.31 8.02 1.25
CA VAL A 625 -0.38 9.32 1.36
C VAL A 625 -0.27 9.86 2.79
N LEU A 626 -0.61 9.05 3.80
CA LEU A 626 -0.66 9.49 5.20
C LEU A 626 0.71 9.95 5.71
N PHE A 627 1.75 9.14 5.51
CA PHE A 627 3.10 9.43 5.99
C PHE A 627 3.88 10.38 5.07
N GLY A 628 3.51 10.47 3.79
CA GLY A 628 4.09 11.43 2.84
C GLY A 628 3.48 12.83 2.93
N TRP A 629 2.25 12.98 3.43
CA TRP A 629 1.55 14.26 3.42
C TRP A 629 2.17 15.32 4.32
N LEU A 630 2.59 14.97 5.54
CA LEU A 630 3.21 15.90 6.47
C LEU A 630 4.52 16.51 5.90
N PRO A 631 5.52 15.72 5.46
CA PRO A 631 6.74 16.28 4.85
C PRO A 631 6.46 17.05 3.56
N ALA A 632 5.53 16.57 2.73
CA ALA A 632 5.17 17.30 1.51
C ALA A 632 4.52 18.66 1.81
N ARG A 633 3.69 18.73 2.86
CA ARG A 633 3.06 19.97 3.32
C ARG A 633 4.07 20.91 3.98
N SER A 634 5.05 20.41 4.71
CA SER A 634 6.11 21.25 5.26
C SER A 634 6.99 21.84 4.14
N ALA A 635 7.31 21.05 3.11
CA ALA A 635 8.03 21.53 1.92
C ALA A 635 7.28 22.65 1.19
N ALA A 636 5.97 22.50 0.98
CA ALA A 636 5.13 23.48 0.29
C ALA A 636 4.91 24.79 1.07
N ARG A 637 5.20 24.81 2.37
CA ARG A 637 5.07 25.99 3.25
C ARG A 637 6.38 26.72 3.49
N LEU A 638 7.48 26.27 2.90
CA LEU A 638 8.77 26.95 3.01
C LEU A 638 8.69 28.33 2.38
N ASP A 639 9.27 29.33 3.05
CA ASP A 639 9.49 30.64 2.45
C ASP A 639 10.59 30.50 1.38
N PRO A 640 10.37 30.95 0.14
CA PRO A 640 11.40 30.88 -0.91
C PRO A 640 12.66 31.66 -0.56
N VAL A 641 12.56 32.74 0.22
CA VAL A 641 13.73 33.54 0.64
C VAL A 641 14.59 32.75 1.60
N ASP A 642 14.00 32.24 2.68
CA ASP A 642 14.70 31.41 3.66
C ASP A 642 15.29 30.15 3.01
N ALA A 643 14.55 29.57 2.06
CA ALA A 643 14.98 28.38 1.36
C ALA A 643 16.19 28.62 0.43
N LEU A 644 16.29 29.81 -0.19
CA LEU A 644 17.42 30.20 -1.02
C LEU A 644 18.64 30.65 -0.20
N ALA A 645 18.41 31.25 0.96
CA ALA A 645 19.44 31.74 1.86
C ALA A 645 20.11 30.64 2.70
N ARG A 646 19.44 29.50 2.91
CA ARG A 646 19.99 28.36 3.65
C ARG A 646 21.17 27.73 2.91
N GLU A 647 22.31 27.63 3.60
CA GLU A 647 23.51 26.92 3.13
C GLU A 647 23.50 25.43 3.47
#